data_AF-A0A8J7K5D5-F1
#
_entry.id   AF-A0A8J7K5D5-F1
#
_cell.length_a   1.000
_cell.length_b   1.000
_cell.length_c   1.000
_cell.angle_alpha   90.00
_cell.angle_beta   90.00
_cell.angle_gamma   90.00
#
_symmetry.space_group_name_H-M   'P 1'
#
loop_
_entity.id
_entity.type
_entity.pdbx_description
1 polymer ?
#
loop_
_entity_poly.entity_id
_entity_poly.type
_entity_poly.pdbx_seq_one_letter_code
_entity_poly.pdbx_strand_id
1 'polypeptide(L)'
;MSKKSRNSRNRTSPPKKNTEANSGVLEQLKQKINSALPSDQNLKPLGADITVLQDANTEDKQKAEAALTEILHLLEAVKLAIYEHETAKNNYEKLSMQAEKLREELEQRERELVSQQDCLVEEKAALSDKQLDLSEQMKAQVQWQDELETLQSEASAGFVNMQREALEAKRKSLTELEKEHNQKLQNDWESLRQLERTLLEKERELGKREADAKAGFVSEQKAALLQVEDLKSSLEHELLELYKLIESEQTEHQNNLKCERELFEADRSRQSSEQQALLNAERKNLEREKASVEHSQQALLQERLILEARKRAQQEWESELESKVKDGFSSEIICLQSQLEQERDNRRQDQNKLARLQKELIQFKDLQRSLDDADIKDVQDELEELRQKNKALKAKLHTSDQDDLEEKCEALEELVGDQRDTLSELRRDLEEANNELHKTRLSTAAKHNLEKEKRILELHNKTLDSAISGLQVQLDDLIEKQQGSEVFPALSMMDKKHKREAVNLQPIPGLKGFADQLRFGIACIYPKAPLYYREKDIRLFLGGLAMSNLHILQGMSGTGKTSLAKAFAKVVGGNCTDIAVQAGWRDKDDLLGHYNAFEKKYYEREVLQALYRAQLPEYKDRINIILLDEMNLSRPEQYFADFLSAMEKQPQDREIVLLENDQKNSPHLLKDGRVLKVPENIWFVGTANHDETTNEFADKTYDRSHVMELVRNEDRFNADAYEPNVLYSFNSLVEAFDTACLKNKGGIDQLLKGLIESELLMTLEDRLDLNWGNRLERHASRFIPVVMEAGGTMEEGLDHLLATKLFRRGKVTGRFDINISDLDAIEDALLSTWKTLKLTGVPEGSLDCITKDKKRMERNF
;
A
#
# COMPACT_ATOMS: atom_id res chain seq x y z
N MET A 1 -39.80 -2.74 54.22
CA MET A 1 -41.25 -2.51 54.40
C MET A 1 -41.86 -3.73 55.09
N SER A 2 -42.32 -3.60 56.34
CA SER A 2 -43.73 -3.79 56.76
C SER A 2 -44.32 -5.16 56.36
N LYS A 3 -44.78 -6.08 57.21
CA LYS A 3 -45.51 -5.93 58.49
C LYS A 3 -45.53 -7.27 59.26
N LYS A 4 -45.36 -7.12 60.58
CA LYS A 4 -45.94 -7.90 61.68
C LYS A 4 -47.38 -8.38 61.45
N SER A 5 -47.71 -9.56 61.98
CA SER A 5 -49.03 -9.82 62.58
C SER A 5 -48.89 -10.71 63.82
N ARG A 6 -49.35 -10.17 64.95
CA ARG A 6 -49.46 -10.78 66.29
C ARG A 6 -50.95 -10.97 66.58
N ASN A 7 -51.21 -11.74 67.65
CA ASN A 7 -52.44 -11.85 68.48
C ASN A 7 -53.30 -13.08 68.19
N SER A 8 -53.90 -13.77 69.16
CA SER A 8 -54.21 -13.44 70.56
C SER A 8 -54.60 -14.66 71.39
N ARG A 9 -54.09 -14.71 72.63
CA ARG A 9 -54.77 -14.93 73.93
C ARG A 9 -56.13 -15.65 73.94
N ASN A 10 -56.26 -16.64 74.83
CA ASN A 10 -57.35 -16.65 75.82
C ASN A 10 -56.99 -17.39 77.12
N ARG A 11 -57.43 -16.79 78.24
CA ARG A 11 -57.44 -17.31 79.63
C ARG A 11 -58.77 -18.05 79.86
N THR A 12 -58.82 -19.06 80.75
CA THR A 12 -59.72 -19.12 81.94
C THR A 12 -59.65 -20.47 82.68
N SER A 13 -59.26 -20.39 83.96
CA SER A 13 -59.71 -21.06 85.22
C SER A 13 -60.38 -22.48 85.29
N PRO A 14 -60.22 -23.19 86.43
CA PRO A 14 -60.55 -24.61 86.63
C PRO A 14 -61.92 -24.89 87.28
N PRO A 15 -62.45 -26.13 87.17
CA PRO A 15 -63.33 -26.70 88.21
C PRO A 15 -62.86 -28.11 88.65
N LYS A 16 -62.67 -28.33 89.96
CA LYS A 16 -63.62 -28.90 90.94
C LYS A 16 -63.93 -30.40 90.77
N LYS A 17 -63.53 -31.14 91.81
CA LYS A 17 -63.93 -32.49 92.19
C LYS A 17 -65.45 -32.66 92.11
N ASN A 18 -65.89 -33.80 91.57
CA ASN A 18 -67.06 -34.53 92.06
C ASN A 18 -66.75 -36.03 91.99
N THR A 19 -66.79 -36.63 93.18
CA THR A 19 -66.77 -38.05 93.49
C THR A 19 -68.09 -38.71 93.11
N GLU A 20 -68.05 -40.05 92.99
CA GLU A 20 -69.16 -41.02 92.92
C GLU A 20 -69.58 -41.49 91.52
N ALA A 21 -68.98 -42.60 91.06
CA ALA A 21 -69.65 -43.87 90.71
C ALA A 21 -68.73 -44.75 89.83
N ASN A 22 -67.93 -45.61 90.46
CA ASN A 22 -66.94 -46.52 89.85
C ASN A 22 -67.57 -47.75 89.16
N SER A 23 -68.42 -47.55 88.14
CA SER A 23 -68.92 -48.70 87.35
C SER A 23 -69.05 -48.48 85.84
N GLY A 24 -68.53 -47.37 85.28
CA GLY A 24 -68.63 -47.05 83.84
C GLY A 24 -67.30 -46.83 83.09
N VAL A 25 -66.15 -46.90 83.75
CA VAL A 25 -64.85 -46.48 83.18
C VAL A 25 -64.33 -47.47 82.12
N LEU A 26 -64.46 -48.78 82.37
CA LEU A 26 -64.06 -49.85 81.44
C LEU A 26 -64.82 -49.81 80.11
N GLU A 27 -66.12 -49.48 80.15
CA GLU A 27 -66.96 -49.45 78.95
C GLU A 27 -66.70 -48.19 78.10
N GLN A 28 -66.39 -47.06 78.75
CA GLN A 28 -65.94 -45.83 78.08
C GLN A 28 -64.55 -45.99 77.43
N LEU A 29 -63.61 -46.67 78.09
CA LEU A 29 -62.28 -46.94 77.52
C LEU A 29 -62.36 -47.87 76.31
N LYS A 30 -63.23 -48.89 76.37
CA LYS A 30 -63.49 -49.80 75.24
C LYS A 30 -64.10 -49.08 74.04
N GLN A 31 -65.06 -48.17 74.26
CA GLN A 31 -65.61 -47.34 73.18
C GLN A 31 -64.56 -46.42 72.56
N LYS A 32 -63.69 -45.80 73.37
CA LYS A 32 -62.61 -44.94 72.87
C LYS A 32 -61.60 -45.71 72.02
N ILE A 33 -61.22 -46.93 72.41
CA ILE A 33 -60.33 -47.80 71.63
C ILE A 33 -60.98 -48.17 70.29
N ASN A 34 -62.24 -48.60 70.30
CA ASN A 34 -62.95 -48.96 69.06
C ASN A 34 -63.16 -47.75 68.13
N SER A 35 -63.28 -46.52 68.64
CA SER A 35 -63.34 -45.30 67.83
C SER A 35 -61.98 -44.82 67.31
N ALA A 36 -60.88 -45.27 67.91
CA ALA A 36 -59.52 -44.89 67.55
C ALA A 36 -58.88 -45.81 66.49
N LEU A 37 -59.49 -46.95 66.18
CA LEU A 37 -59.06 -47.87 65.13
C LEU A 37 -59.35 -47.29 63.72
N PRO A 38 -58.39 -47.29 62.78
CA PRO A 38 -58.62 -46.86 61.40
C PRO A 38 -59.63 -47.79 60.70
N SER A 39 -60.59 -47.23 59.96
CA SER A 39 -61.67 -47.97 59.29
C SER A 39 -61.24 -48.87 58.12
N ASP A 40 -59.96 -48.81 57.71
CA ASP A 40 -59.47 -49.45 56.48
C ASP A 40 -58.74 -50.79 56.67
N GLN A 41 -58.75 -51.40 57.87
CA GLN A 41 -58.19 -52.74 58.06
C GLN A 41 -59.14 -53.65 58.83
N ASN A 42 -59.36 -54.86 58.29
CA ASN A 42 -60.23 -55.95 58.77
C ASN A 42 -59.90 -56.42 60.22
N LEU A 43 -60.12 -55.58 61.21
CA LEU A 43 -59.99 -55.91 62.63
C LEU A 43 -61.38 -55.92 63.26
N LYS A 44 -61.83 -57.10 63.71
CA LYS A 44 -63.13 -57.25 64.39
C LYS A 44 -63.15 -56.40 65.67
N PRO A 45 -64.25 -55.67 65.96
CA PRO A 45 -64.38 -54.94 67.21
C PRO A 45 -64.24 -55.90 68.40
N LEU A 46 -63.59 -55.45 69.49
CA LEU A 46 -63.42 -56.22 70.72
C LEU A 46 -64.79 -56.61 71.30
N GLY A 47 -65.33 -57.77 70.91
CA GLY A 47 -66.61 -58.33 71.34
C GLY A 47 -66.51 -59.12 72.65
N ALA A 48 -65.77 -58.62 73.65
CA ALA A 48 -65.68 -59.27 74.96
C ALA A 48 -66.79 -58.77 75.89
N ASP A 49 -67.65 -59.67 76.38
CA ASP A 49 -68.66 -59.41 77.42
C ASP A 49 -67.98 -59.01 78.74
N ILE A 50 -68.14 -57.75 79.16
CA ILE A 50 -67.53 -57.19 80.39
C ILE A 50 -68.31 -57.61 81.65
N THR A 51 -69.39 -58.38 81.49
CA THR A 51 -70.21 -58.89 82.61
C THR A 51 -69.42 -59.82 83.53
N VAL A 52 -68.42 -60.56 83.02
CA VAL A 52 -67.57 -61.46 83.81
C VAL A 52 -66.66 -60.71 84.80
N LEU A 53 -66.40 -59.41 84.58
CA LEU A 53 -65.56 -58.59 85.47
C LEU A 53 -66.39 -57.82 86.51
N GLN A 54 -67.71 -57.91 86.51
CA GLN A 54 -68.54 -57.25 87.54
C GLN A 54 -68.34 -57.89 88.93
N ASP A 55 -68.10 -59.21 88.98
CA ASP A 55 -67.90 -59.99 90.23
C ASP A 55 -66.42 -60.28 90.57
N ALA A 56 -65.46 -59.72 89.82
CA ALA A 56 -64.02 -59.94 90.03
C ALA A 56 -63.42 -58.95 91.06
N ASN A 57 -62.41 -59.41 91.82
CA ASN A 57 -61.69 -58.61 92.82
C ASN A 57 -61.13 -57.31 92.23
N THR A 58 -61.07 -56.26 93.06
CA THR A 58 -60.67 -54.90 92.69
C THR A 58 -59.30 -54.78 92.01
N GLU A 59 -58.38 -55.72 92.23
CA GLU A 59 -57.07 -55.76 91.56
C GLU A 59 -57.15 -56.10 90.07
N ASP A 60 -58.02 -57.02 89.67
CA ASP A 60 -58.07 -57.48 88.28
C ASP A 60 -58.76 -56.45 87.37
N LYS A 61 -59.72 -55.67 87.91
CA LYS A 61 -60.29 -54.50 87.25
C LYS A 61 -59.24 -53.41 87.01
N GLN A 62 -58.38 -53.13 88.00
CA GLN A 62 -57.33 -52.11 87.86
C GLN A 62 -56.24 -52.53 86.85
N LYS A 63 -55.88 -53.81 86.79
CA LYS A 63 -54.95 -54.33 85.78
C LYS A 63 -55.52 -54.26 84.36
N ALA A 64 -56.82 -54.56 84.20
CA ALA A 64 -57.49 -54.45 82.91
C ALA A 64 -57.60 -52.98 82.45
N GLU A 65 -57.92 -52.05 83.36
CA GLU A 65 -57.93 -50.61 83.06
C GLU A 65 -56.53 -50.11 82.68
N ALA A 66 -55.48 -50.51 83.41
CA ALA A 66 -54.09 -50.15 83.12
C ALA A 66 -53.66 -50.64 81.72
N ALA A 67 -53.95 -51.89 81.37
CA ALA A 67 -53.63 -52.45 80.06
C ALA A 67 -54.37 -51.74 78.92
N LEU A 68 -55.64 -51.38 79.10
CA LEU A 68 -56.41 -50.65 78.09
C LEU A 68 -55.91 -49.22 77.90
N THR A 69 -55.47 -48.54 78.97
CA THR A 69 -54.81 -47.22 78.86
C THR A 69 -53.45 -47.29 78.17
N GLU A 70 -52.68 -48.36 78.40
CA GLU A 70 -51.39 -48.57 77.73
C GLU A 70 -51.57 -48.81 76.23
N ILE A 71 -52.59 -49.58 75.84
CA ILE A 71 -52.96 -49.79 74.43
C ILE A 71 -53.38 -48.47 73.75
N LEU A 72 -54.13 -47.60 74.43
CA LEU A 72 -54.51 -46.28 73.91
C LEU A 72 -53.27 -45.40 73.67
N HIS A 73 -52.33 -45.39 74.60
CA HIS A 73 -51.11 -44.59 74.49
C HIS A 73 -50.21 -45.09 73.35
N LEU A 74 -50.13 -46.41 73.14
CA LEU A 74 -49.41 -47.00 72.01
C LEU A 74 -50.08 -46.67 70.67
N LEU A 75 -51.41 -46.68 70.60
CA LEU A 75 -52.16 -46.30 69.39
C LEU A 75 -51.97 -44.83 69.03
N GLU A 76 -51.94 -43.92 70.00
CA GLU A 76 -51.64 -42.50 69.76
C GLU A 76 -50.20 -42.29 69.30
N ALA A 77 -49.23 -42.99 69.89
CA ALA A 77 -47.83 -42.93 69.47
C ALA A 77 -47.64 -43.40 68.01
N VAL A 78 -48.32 -44.49 67.62
CA VAL A 78 -48.27 -45.02 66.25
C VAL A 78 -48.90 -44.04 65.25
N LYS A 79 -50.02 -43.39 65.59
CA LYS A 79 -50.63 -42.37 64.71
C LYS A 79 -49.72 -41.17 64.51
N LEU A 80 -49.02 -40.73 65.56
CA LEU A 80 -48.08 -39.62 65.47
C LEU A 80 -46.90 -39.98 64.56
N ALA A 81 -46.34 -41.19 64.71
CA ALA A 81 -45.26 -41.68 63.87
C ALA A 81 -45.65 -41.82 62.40
N ILE A 82 -46.89 -42.27 62.10
CA ILE A 82 -47.39 -42.34 60.71
C ILE A 82 -47.51 -40.94 60.11
N TYR A 83 -48.03 -39.97 60.86
CA TYR A 83 -48.15 -38.59 60.41
C TYR A 83 -46.77 -37.92 60.16
N GLU A 84 -45.81 -38.16 61.04
CA GLU A 84 -44.43 -37.70 60.86
C GLU A 84 -43.76 -38.34 59.63
N HIS A 85 -44.02 -39.63 59.38
CA HIS A 85 -43.49 -40.32 58.20
C HIS A 85 -44.12 -39.81 56.89
N GLU A 86 -45.43 -39.55 56.85
CA GLU A 86 -46.11 -39.00 55.66
C GLU A 86 -45.67 -37.57 55.36
N THR A 87 -45.45 -36.74 56.39
CA THR A 87 -44.92 -35.38 56.20
C THR A 87 -43.47 -35.38 55.74
N ALA A 88 -42.63 -36.28 56.26
CA ALA A 88 -41.26 -36.46 55.79
C ALA A 88 -41.21 -36.95 54.33
N LYS A 89 -42.07 -37.90 53.94
CA LYS A 89 -42.18 -38.40 52.57
C LYS A 89 -42.55 -37.29 51.58
N ASN A 90 -43.56 -36.47 51.92
CA ASN A 90 -43.97 -35.34 51.08
C ASN A 90 -42.88 -34.27 50.94
N ASN A 91 -42.08 -34.04 51.98
CA ASN A 91 -40.96 -33.11 51.90
C ASN A 91 -39.82 -33.66 51.03
N TYR A 92 -39.55 -34.96 51.11
CA TYR A 92 -38.56 -35.62 50.26
C TYR A 92 -38.95 -35.57 48.78
N GLU A 93 -40.22 -35.83 48.44
CA GLU A 93 -40.71 -35.75 47.06
C GLU A 93 -40.59 -34.32 46.49
N LYS A 94 -40.85 -33.29 47.29
CA LYS A 94 -40.65 -31.89 46.88
C LYS A 94 -39.18 -31.53 46.65
N LEU A 95 -38.28 -32.00 47.52
CA LEU A 95 -36.83 -31.80 47.37
C LEU A 95 -36.29 -32.54 46.15
N SER A 96 -36.80 -33.75 45.87
CA SER A 96 -36.44 -34.53 44.67
C SER A 96 -36.83 -33.80 43.39
N MET A 97 -38.05 -33.26 43.30
CA MET A 97 -38.48 -32.46 42.14
C MET A 97 -37.66 -31.18 41.95
N GLN A 98 -37.22 -30.54 43.04
CA GLN A 98 -36.36 -29.36 42.95
C GLN A 98 -34.94 -29.71 42.48
N ALA A 99 -34.41 -30.86 42.91
CA ALA A 99 -33.12 -31.36 42.46
C ALA A 99 -33.11 -31.75 40.98
N GLU A 100 -34.19 -32.36 40.47
CA GLU A 100 -34.33 -32.68 39.04
C GLU A 100 -34.38 -31.41 38.17
N LYS A 101 -35.14 -30.39 38.58
CA LYS A 101 -35.17 -29.10 37.85
C LYS A 101 -33.81 -28.41 37.80
N LEU A 102 -33.07 -28.41 38.92
CA LEU A 102 -31.73 -27.84 38.96
C LEU A 102 -30.74 -28.61 38.09
N ARG A 103 -30.90 -29.94 37.95
CA ARG A 103 -30.09 -30.75 37.03
C ARG A 103 -30.38 -30.41 35.57
N GLU A 104 -31.64 -30.26 35.19
CA GLU A 104 -32.01 -29.85 33.83
C GLU A 104 -31.50 -28.44 33.48
N GLU A 105 -31.57 -27.49 34.43
CA GLU A 105 -31.02 -26.14 34.24
C GLU A 105 -29.48 -26.15 34.12
N LEU A 106 -28.79 -27.02 34.86
CA LEU A 106 -27.34 -27.19 34.74
C LEU A 106 -26.94 -27.80 33.40
N GLU A 107 -27.63 -28.85 32.93
CA GLU A 107 -27.36 -29.45 31.62
C GLU A 107 -27.59 -28.47 30.47
N GLN A 108 -28.60 -27.60 30.55
CA GLN A 108 -28.81 -26.56 29.54
C GLN A 108 -27.65 -25.55 29.54
N ARG A 109 -27.18 -25.15 30.72
CA ARG A 109 -26.08 -24.18 30.85
C ARG A 109 -24.74 -24.75 30.42
N GLU A 110 -24.50 -26.04 30.65
CA GLU A 110 -23.32 -26.75 30.15
C GLU A 110 -23.31 -26.80 28.61
N ARG A 111 -24.46 -27.07 27.97
CA ARG A 111 -24.56 -27.05 26.49
C ARG A 111 -24.34 -25.65 25.91
N GLU A 112 -24.86 -24.61 26.56
CA GLU A 112 -24.63 -23.22 26.16
C GLU A 112 -23.15 -22.82 26.31
N LEU A 113 -22.50 -23.22 27.40
CA LEU A 113 -21.07 -22.97 27.62
C LEU A 113 -20.18 -23.67 26.60
N VAL A 114 -20.47 -24.94 26.26
CA VAL A 114 -19.73 -25.67 25.23
C VAL A 114 -19.87 -24.99 23.87
N SER A 115 -21.09 -24.58 23.49
CA SER A 115 -21.31 -23.84 22.23
C SER A 115 -20.56 -22.51 22.19
N GLN A 116 -20.48 -21.78 23.31
CA GLN A 116 -19.71 -20.53 23.39
C GLN A 116 -18.19 -20.80 23.34
N GLN A 117 -17.73 -21.90 23.93
CA GLN A 117 -16.33 -22.33 23.88
C GLN A 117 -15.92 -22.67 22.45
N ASP A 118 -16.75 -23.42 21.71
CA ASP A 118 -16.47 -23.79 20.32
C ASP A 118 -16.40 -22.54 19.42
N CYS A 119 -17.33 -21.59 19.57
CA CYS A 119 -17.33 -20.33 18.82
C CYS A 119 -16.07 -19.47 19.12
N LEU A 120 -15.62 -19.43 20.39
CA LEU A 120 -14.41 -18.72 20.77
C LEU A 120 -13.12 -19.41 20.28
N VAL A 121 -13.13 -20.74 20.13
CA VAL A 121 -12.01 -21.49 19.55
C VAL A 121 -11.87 -21.18 18.06
N GLU A 122 -12.98 -21.11 17.32
CA GLU A 122 -12.98 -20.73 15.90
C GLU A 122 -12.51 -19.27 15.71
N GLU A 123 -13.01 -18.32 16.50
CA GLU A 123 -12.54 -16.92 16.44
C GLU A 123 -11.06 -16.77 16.81
N LYS A 124 -10.59 -17.56 17.79
CA LYS A 124 -9.18 -17.54 18.22
C LYS A 124 -8.26 -18.19 17.19
N ALA A 125 -8.72 -19.21 16.46
CA ALA A 125 -8.01 -19.77 15.31
C ALA A 125 -7.89 -18.74 14.19
N ALA A 126 -8.98 -18.06 13.82
CA ALA A 126 -8.98 -17.02 12.79
C ALA A 126 -8.11 -15.80 13.17
N LEU A 127 -8.02 -15.44 14.45
CA LEU A 127 -7.14 -14.39 14.95
C LEU A 127 -5.66 -14.84 14.99
N SER A 128 -5.40 -16.13 15.25
CA SER A 128 -4.06 -16.70 15.20
C SER A 128 -3.51 -16.72 13.78
N ASP A 129 -4.33 -17.10 12.80
CA ASP A 129 -3.96 -17.10 11.38
C ASP A 129 -3.67 -15.67 10.88
N LYS A 130 -4.51 -14.69 11.26
CA LYS A 130 -4.25 -13.28 10.98
C LYS A 130 -3.00 -12.73 11.67
N GLN A 131 -2.67 -13.20 12.89
CA GLN A 131 -1.42 -12.82 13.56
C GLN A 131 -0.19 -13.44 12.89
N LEU A 132 -0.31 -14.65 12.35
CA LEU A 132 0.74 -15.30 11.58
C LEU A 132 1.01 -14.54 10.29
N ASP A 133 -0.03 -14.23 9.51
CA ASP A 133 0.07 -13.42 8.29
C ASP A 133 0.70 -12.04 8.56
N LEU A 134 0.28 -11.35 9.63
CA LEU A 134 0.83 -10.04 9.99
C LEU A 134 2.30 -10.14 10.43
N SER A 135 2.68 -11.22 11.12
CA SER A 135 4.06 -11.45 11.55
C SER A 135 4.98 -11.81 10.38
N GLU A 136 4.47 -12.53 9.37
CA GLU A 136 5.17 -12.84 8.14
C GLU A 136 5.36 -11.59 7.28
N GLN A 137 4.34 -10.73 7.20
CA GLN A 137 4.44 -9.42 6.55
C GLN A 137 5.46 -8.50 7.25
N MET A 138 5.49 -8.46 8.59
CA MET A 138 6.49 -7.68 9.33
C MET A 138 7.91 -8.24 9.15
N LYS A 139 8.09 -9.57 9.14
CA LYS A 139 9.39 -10.19 8.90
C LYS A 139 9.88 -9.94 7.48
N ALA A 140 8.98 -10.04 6.49
CA ALA A 140 9.29 -9.66 5.12
C ALA A 140 9.70 -8.18 5.05
N GLN A 141 8.95 -7.27 5.68
CA GLN A 141 9.26 -5.84 5.66
C GLN A 141 10.62 -5.49 6.29
N VAL A 142 11.01 -6.19 7.37
CA VAL A 142 12.34 -6.03 7.99
C VAL A 142 13.44 -6.62 7.11
N GLN A 143 13.22 -7.79 6.50
CA GLN A 143 14.17 -8.36 5.52
C GLN A 143 14.37 -7.45 4.31
N TRP A 144 13.29 -6.86 3.78
CA TRP A 144 13.36 -5.89 2.70
C TRP A 144 14.09 -4.62 3.10
N GLN A 145 14.02 -4.18 4.37
CA GLN A 145 14.78 -3.03 4.87
C GLN A 145 16.28 -3.35 5.02
N ASP A 146 16.62 -4.51 5.55
CA ASP A 146 18.02 -4.97 5.66
C ASP A 146 18.65 -5.21 4.27
N GLU A 147 17.89 -5.78 3.32
CA GLU A 147 18.30 -5.91 1.92
C GLU A 147 18.46 -4.54 1.23
N LEU A 148 17.59 -3.57 1.54
CA LEU A 148 17.75 -2.20 1.03
C LEU A 148 19.01 -1.53 1.57
N GLU A 149 19.32 -1.69 2.86
CA GLU A 149 20.50 -1.09 3.50
C GLU A 149 21.80 -1.74 2.99
N THR A 150 21.82 -3.06 2.81
CA THR A 150 22.96 -3.78 2.21
C THR A 150 23.16 -3.38 0.75
N LEU A 151 22.11 -3.36 -0.08
CA LEU A 151 22.15 -2.91 -1.47
C LEU A 151 22.49 -1.42 -1.59
N GLN A 152 22.08 -0.56 -0.66
CA GLN A 152 22.52 0.84 -0.60
C GLN A 152 24.00 0.96 -0.23
N SER A 153 24.51 0.10 0.67
CA SER A 153 25.93 0.06 1.01
C SER A 153 26.79 -0.44 -0.16
N GLU A 154 26.34 -1.48 -0.87
CA GLU A 154 27.00 -2.05 -2.04
C GLU A 154 26.90 -1.15 -3.27
N ALA A 155 25.76 -0.49 -3.48
CA ALA A 155 25.59 0.53 -4.51
C ALA A 155 26.43 1.77 -4.20
N SER A 156 26.52 2.22 -2.95
CA SER A 156 27.39 3.37 -2.61
C SER A 156 28.88 3.06 -2.79
N ALA A 157 29.32 1.84 -2.45
CA ALA A 157 30.70 1.39 -2.66
C ALA A 157 31.02 1.16 -4.15
N GLY A 158 30.10 0.54 -4.91
CA GLY A 158 30.23 0.30 -6.34
C GLY A 158 30.15 1.58 -7.19
N PHE A 159 29.25 2.50 -6.82
CA PHE A 159 29.05 3.78 -7.51
C PHE A 159 30.21 4.75 -7.28
N VAL A 160 30.80 4.78 -6.08
CA VAL A 160 32.00 5.59 -5.80
C VAL A 160 33.22 5.07 -6.57
N ASN A 161 33.40 3.74 -6.67
CA ASN A 161 34.51 3.17 -7.45
C ASN A 161 34.31 3.39 -8.96
N MET A 162 33.10 3.21 -9.48
CA MET A 162 32.79 3.44 -10.89
C MET A 162 32.89 4.93 -11.26
N GLN A 163 32.47 5.85 -10.38
CA GLN A 163 32.69 7.29 -10.58
C GLN A 163 34.17 7.68 -10.53
N ARG A 164 34.97 7.04 -9.66
CA ARG A 164 36.41 7.29 -9.56
C ARG A 164 37.14 6.81 -10.82
N GLU A 165 36.81 5.63 -11.33
CA GLU A 165 37.35 5.11 -12.59
C GLU A 165 36.90 5.96 -13.80
N ALA A 166 35.64 6.39 -13.83
CA ALA A 166 35.13 7.28 -14.88
C ALA A 166 35.77 8.69 -14.82
N LEU A 167 36.02 9.23 -13.62
CA LEU A 167 36.73 10.49 -13.42
C LEU A 167 38.21 10.39 -13.79
N GLU A 168 38.87 9.27 -13.51
CA GLU A 168 40.25 9.02 -13.92
C GLU A 168 40.37 8.84 -15.44
N ALA A 169 39.42 8.15 -16.07
CA ALA A 169 39.33 8.05 -17.52
C ALA A 169 39.08 9.43 -18.18
N LYS A 170 38.15 10.22 -17.64
CA LYS A 170 37.89 11.60 -18.11
C LYS A 170 39.08 12.53 -17.88
N ARG A 171 39.82 12.38 -16.78
CA ARG A 171 41.05 13.14 -16.54
C ARG A 171 42.13 12.78 -17.55
N LYS A 172 42.31 11.49 -17.88
CA LYS A 172 43.27 11.06 -18.89
C LYS A 172 42.92 11.63 -20.27
N SER A 173 41.66 11.53 -20.70
CA SER A 173 41.23 12.11 -21.98
C SER A 173 41.34 13.64 -22.01
N LEU A 174 41.06 14.33 -20.90
CA LEU A 174 41.27 15.77 -20.80
C LEU A 174 42.75 16.15 -20.91
N THR A 175 43.65 15.41 -20.26
CA THR A 175 45.09 15.66 -20.37
C THR A 175 45.66 15.38 -21.76
N GLU A 176 45.08 14.42 -22.50
CA GLU A 176 45.44 14.15 -23.90
C GLU A 176 44.96 15.27 -24.82
N LEU A 177 43.71 15.72 -24.65
CA LEU A 177 43.15 16.87 -25.37
C LEU A 177 43.91 18.18 -25.07
N GLU A 178 44.29 18.42 -23.82
CA GLU A 178 45.13 19.57 -23.43
C GLU A 178 46.52 19.51 -24.09
N LYS A 179 47.12 18.33 -24.20
CA LYS A 179 48.39 18.15 -24.92
C LYS A 179 48.24 18.41 -26.41
N GLU A 180 47.18 17.90 -27.04
CA GLU A 180 46.90 18.17 -28.46
C GLU A 180 46.61 19.65 -28.71
N HIS A 181 45.85 20.30 -27.82
CA HIS A 181 45.55 21.72 -27.94
C HIS A 181 46.81 22.57 -27.78
N ASN A 182 47.67 22.27 -26.79
CA ASN A 182 48.95 22.96 -26.60
C ASN A 182 49.92 22.74 -27.77
N GLN A 183 49.93 21.55 -28.39
CA GLN A 183 50.72 21.30 -29.60
C GLN A 183 50.21 22.11 -30.80
N LYS A 184 48.88 22.19 -30.99
CA LYS A 184 48.30 23.05 -32.04
C LYS A 184 48.63 24.52 -31.78
N LEU A 185 48.50 24.99 -30.54
CA LEU A 185 48.83 26.35 -30.16
C LEU A 185 50.31 26.68 -30.41
N GLN A 186 51.21 25.73 -30.15
CA GLN A 186 52.64 25.87 -30.46
C GLN A 186 52.90 25.98 -31.96
N ASN A 187 52.28 25.12 -32.77
CA ASN A 187 52.42 25.14 -34.22
C ASN A 187 51.88 26.46 -34.81
N ASP A 188 50.75 26.94 -34.28
CA ASP A 188 50.17 28.23 -34.66
C ASP A 188 51.10 29.38 -34.29
N TRP A 189 51.71 29.34 -33.10
CA TRP A 189 52.71 30.33 -32.65
C TRP A 189 53.94 30.35 -33.56
N GLU A 190 54.42 29.18 -33.99
CA GLU A 190 55.54 29.07 -34.94
C GLU A 190 55.17 29.60 -36.32
N SER A 191 53.96 29.35 -36.80
CA SER A 191 53.47 29.87 -38.08
C SER A 191 53.32 31.39 -38.06
N LEU A 192 52.77 31.95 -36.98
CA LEU A 192 52.67 33.40 -36.75
C LEU A 192 54.05 34.05 -36.71
N ARG A 193 55.01 33.42 -36.04
CA ARG A 193 56.39 33.91 -35.96
C ARG A 193 57.11 33.86 -37.31
N GLN A 194 56.80 32.89 -38.16
CA GLN A 194 57.29 32.88 -39.56
C GLN A 194 56.66 34.01 -40.36
N LEU A 195 55.36 34.25 -40.20
CA LEU A 195 54.64 35.32 -40.88
C LEU A 195 55.17 36.70 -40.47
N GLU A 196 55.41 36.91 -39.18
CA GLU A 196 55.98 38.12 -38.60
C GLU A 196 57.40 38.40 -39.12
N ARG A 197 58.23 37.37 -39.29
CA ARG A 197 59.54 37.49 -39.95
C ARG A 197 59.43 37.92 -41.41
N THR A 198 58.49 37.34 -42.16
CA THR A 198 58.28 37.73 -43.57
C THR A 198 57.74 39.15 -43.70
N LEU A 199 56.91 39.60 -42.76
CA LEU A 199 56.43 40.99 -42.69
C LEU A 199 57.57 41.95 -42.37
N LEU A 200 58.44 41.63 -41.41
CA LEU A 200 59.63 42.42 -41.08
C LEU A 200 60.62 42.52 -42.25
N GLU A 201 60.76 41.47 -43.06
CA GLU A 201 61.56 41.53 -44.30
C GLU A 201 60.93 42.45 -45.35
N LYS A 202 59.60 42.37 -45.54
CA LYS A 202 58.85 43.28 -46.43
C LYS A 202 58.87 44.73 -45.95
N GLU A 203 58.80 44.98 -44.65
CA GLU A 203 58.94 46.33 -44.08
C GLU A 203 60.34 46.89 -44.32
N ARG A 204 61.40 46.07 -44.23
CA ARG A 204 62.76 46.50 -44.57
C ARG A 204 62.93 46.80 -46.06
N GLU A 205 62.24 46.07 -46.93
CA GLU A 205 62.22 46.35 -48.37
C GLU A 205 61.43 47.64 -48.69
N LEU A 206 60.30 47.86 -48.04
CA LEU A 206 59.53 49.09 -48.14
C LEU A 206 60.29 50.29 -47.58
N GLY A 207 60.98 50.13 -46.45
CA GLY A 207 61.84 51.17 -45.87
C GLY A 207 63.00 51.58 -46.77
N LYS A 208 63.57 50.64 -47.55
CA LYS A 208 64.57 50.95 -48.59
C LYS A 208 63.93 51.71 -49.76
N ARG A 209 62.75 51.29 -50.23
CA ARG A 209 62.00 52.00 -51.29
C ARG A 209 61.54 53.40 -50.86
N GLU A 210 61.19 53.57 -49.58
CA GLU A 210 60.86 54.87 -49.00
C GLU A 210 62.09 55.76 -48.83
N ALA A 211 63.25 55.22 -48.45
CA ALA A 211 64.49 55.99 -48.38
C ALA A 211 64.90 56.51 -49.76
N ASP A 212 64.70 55.71 -50.82
CA ASP A 212 64.94 56.10 -52.21
C ASP A 212 63.90 57.14 -52.70
N ALA A 213 62.66 57.09 -52.19
CA ALA A 213 61.60 58.07 -52.48
C ALA A 213 61.68 59.37 -51.66
N LYS A 214 62.28 59.34 -50.46
CA LYS A 214 62.44 60.48 -49.52
C LYS A 214 63.51 61.49 -49.95
N ALA A 215 64.28 61.22 -51.01
CA ALA A 215 65.27 62.16 -51.54
C ALA A 215 64.67 63.33 -52.37
N GLY A 216 63.34 63.40 -52.53
CA GLY A 216 62.71 64.35 -53.46
C GLY A 216 62.11 65.62 -52.86
N PHE A 217 61.53 65.62 -51.65
CA PHE A 217 60.67 66.73 -51.22
C PHE A 217 60.66 66.93 -49.70
N VAL A 218 61.43 67.91 -49.21
CA VAL A 218 61.60 68.20 -47.76
C VAL A 218 60.87 69.47 -47.29
N SER A 219 60.26 70.27 -48.18
CA SER A 219 59.62 71.53 -47.77
C SER A 219 58.13 71.44 -47.48
N GLU A 220 57.35 70.59 -48.17
CA GLU A 220 55.89 70.50 -47.97
C GLU A 220 55.50 69.60 -46.78
N GLN A 221 56.35 68.63 -46.41
CA GLN A 221 56.06 67.69 -45.32
C GLN A 221 56.06 68.35 -43.93
N LYS A 222 56.85 69.41 -43.70
CA LYS A 222 56.92 70.05 -42.36
C LYS A 222 55.61 70.74 -41.96
N ALA A 223 54.85 71.27 -42.93
CA ALA A 223 53.58 71.93 -42.64
C ALA A 223 52.45 70.92 -42.41
N ALA A 224 52.42 69.83 -43.19
CA ALA A 224 51.45 68.75 -43.01
C ALA A 224 51.67 67.97 -41.69
N LEU A 225 52.92 67.80 -41.27
CA LEU A 225 53.27 67.05 -40.06
C LEU A 225 52.83 67.77 -38.78
N LEU A 226 52.92 69.10 -38.73
CA LEU A 226 52.40 69.91 -37.62
C LEU A 226 50.87 69.82 -37.49
N GLN A 227 50.14 69.85 -38.60
CA GLN A 227 48.67 69.71 -38.58
C GLN A 227 48.22 68.32 -38.15
N VAL A 228 48.96 67.29 -38.52
CA VAL A 228 48.68 65.90 -38.12
C VAL A 228 49.06 65.65 -36.66
N GLU A 229 50.14 66.26 -36.15
CA GLU A 229 50.51 66.19 -34.74
C GLU A 229 49.47 66.85 -33.83
N ASP A 230 48.93 68.01 -34.22
CA ASP A 230 47.86 68.67 -33.47
C ASP A 230 46.58 67.84 -33.45
N LEU A 231 46.14 67.30 -34.60
CA LEU A 231 44.97 66.41 -34.67
C LEU A 231 45.17 65.13 -33.86
N LYS A 232 46.36 64.52 -33.92
CA LYS A 232 46.70 63.34 -33.13
C LYS A 232 46.59 63.62 -31.63
N SER A 233 47.09 64.77 -31.17
CA SER A 233 47.01 65.14 -29.75
C SER A 233 45.57 65.35 -29.27
N SER A 234 44.69 65.89 -30.12
CA SER A 234 43.26 66.04 -29.81
C SER A 234 42.54 64.69 -29.73
N LEU A 235 42.80 63.79 -30.68
CA LEU A 235 42.22 62.44 -30.71
C LEU A 235 42.73 61.56 -29.56
N GLU A 236 44.00 61.71 -29.17
CA GLU A 236 44.55 61.03 -27.99
C GLU A 236 43.87 61.50 -26.68
N HIS A 237 43.48 62.78 -26.61
CA HIS A 237 42.75 63.31 -25.46
C HIS A 237 41.31 62.77 -25.40
N GLU A 238 40.60 62.78 -26.53
CA GLU A 238 39.24 62.22 -26.63
C GLU A 238 39.22 60.71 -26.34
N LEU A 239 40.20 59.96 -26.84
CA LEU A 239 40.35 58.54 -26.51
C LEU A 239 40.57 58.34 -25.00
N LEU A 240 41.39 59.18 -24.36
CA LEU A 240 41.66 59.07 -22.92
C LEU A 240 40.42 59.38 -22.06
N GLU A 241 39.56 60.29 -22.50
CA GLU A 241 38.27 60.56 -21.85
C GLU A 241 37.29 59.40 -22.02
N LEU A 242 37.21 58.83 -23.24
CA LEU A 242 36.39 57.64 -23.50
C LEU A 242 36.85 56.42 -22.70
N TYR A 243 38.17 56.20 -22.55
CA TYR A 243 38.69 55.13 -21.71
C TYR A 243 38.30 55.29 -20.24
N LYS A 244 38.34 56.51 -19.71
CA LYS A 244 37.90 56.79 -18.33
C LYS A 244 36.40 56.56 -18.14
N LEU A 245 35.59 56.90 -19.14
CA LEU A 245 34.14 56.67 -19.10
C LEU A 245 33.83 55.18 -19.10
N ILE A 246 34.45 54.41 -20.02
CA ILE A 246 34.29 52.95 -20.09
C ILE A 246 34.73 52.29 -18.78
N GLU A 247 35.84 52.72 -18.19
CA GLU A 247 36.32 52.18 -16.91
C GLU A 247 35.32 52.48 -15.78
N SER A 248 34.72 53.68 -15.76
CA SER A 248 33.69 54.03 -14.78
C SER A 248 32.41 53.18 -14.91
N GLU A 249 31.90 52.98 -16.13
CA GLU A 249 30.72 52.15 -16.40
C GLU A 249 30.99 50.68 -16.08
N GLN A 250 32.20 50.18 -16.38
CA GLN A 250 32.60 48.82 -16.03
C GLN A 250 32.64 48.61 -14.52
N THR A 251 33.12 49.59 -13.74
CA THR A 251 33.11 49.50 -12.28
C THR A 251 31.70 49.53 -11.70
N GLU A 252 30.80 50.35 -12.26
CA GLU A 252 29.40 50.40 -11.84
C GLU A 252 28.67 49.10 -12.16
N HIS A 253 28.88 48.55 -13.36
CA HIS A 253 28.31 47.26 -13.76
C HIS A 253 28.83 46.11 -12.87
N GLN A 254 30.12 46.10 -12.53
CA GLN A 254 30.69 45.10 -11.61
C GLN A 254 30.11 45.22 -10.20
N ASN A 255 29.83 46.44 -9.72
CA ASN A 255 29.21 46.65 -8.40
C ASN A 255 27.74 46.21 -8.38
N ASN A 256 26.99 46.46 -9.46
CA ASN A 256 25.61 45.99 -9.60
C ASN A 256 25.55 44.46 -9.65
N LEU A 257 26.44 43.81 -10.42
CA LEU A 257 26.58 42.35 -10.45
C LEU A 257 26.92 41.75 -9.08
N LYS A 258 27.72 42.44 -8.27
CA LYS A 258 28.00 42.01 -6.88
C LYS A 258 26.76 42.13 -5.99
N CYS A 259 26.04 43.25 -6.04
CA CYS A 259 24.81 43.45 -5.28
C CYS A 259 23.73 42.41 -5.64
N GLU A 260 23.55 42.12 -6.94
CA GLU A 260 22.60 41.10 -7.40
C GLU A 260 22.98 39.70 -6.91
N ARG A 261 24.28 39.36 -6.90
CA ARG A 261 24.76 38.08 -6.37
C ARG A 261 24.51 37.97 -4.86
N GLU A 262 24.78 39.03 -4.11
CA GLU A 262 24.53 39.06 -2.66
C GLU A 262 23.03 38.94 -2.32
N LEU A 263 22.16 39.62 -3.09
CA LEU A 263 20.70 39.48 -2.97
C LEU A 263 20.23 38.05 -3.30
N PHE A 264 20.76 37.46 -4.37
CA PHE A 264 20.42 36.10 -4.76
C PHE A 264 20.89 35.06 -3.74
N GLU A 265 22.08 35.24 -3.16
CA GLU A 265 22.59 34.38 -2.08
C GLU A 265 21.76 34.53 -0.80
N ALA A 266 21.33 35.76 -0.46
CA ALA A 266 20.45 36.02 0.66
C ALA A 266 19.07 35.33 0.49
N ASP A 267 18.45 35.46 -0.68
CA ASP A 267 17.16 34.81 -0.98
C ASP A 267 17.26 33.28 -0.96
N ARG A 268 18.35 32.72 -1.52
CA ARG A 268 18.62 31.28 -1.47
C ARG A 268 18.80 30.78 -0.03
N SER A 269 19.48 31.55 0.83
CA SER A 269 19.66 31.21 2.24
C SER A 269 18.34 31.25 3.02
N ARG A 270 17.47 32.23 2.70
CA ARG A 270 16.14 32.37 3.29
C ARG A 270 15.24 31.20 2.93
N GLN A 271 15.16 30.84 1.64
CA GLN A 271 14.39 29.70 1.18
C GLN A 271 14.86 28.38 1.80
N SER A 272 16.19 28.19 1.93
CA SER A 272 16.75 27.01 2.60
C SER A 272 16.36 26.96 4.08
N SER A 273 16.38 28.10 4.79
CA SER A 273 15.97 28.18 6.20
C SER A 273 14.48 27.91 6.40
N GLU A 274 13.62 28.38 5.49
CA GLU A 274 12.18 28.15 5.52
C GLU A 274 11.85 26.67 5.25
N GLN A 275 12.54 26.04 4.29
CA GLN A 275 12.42 24.61 4.01
C GLN A 275 12.91 23.74 5.19
N GLN A 276 14.02 24.12 5.83
CA GLN A 276 14.50 23.44 7.04
C GLN A 276 13.53 23.59 8.22
N ALA A 277 12.90 24.76 8.38
CA ALA A 277 11.89 24.96 9.42
C ALA A 277 10.65 24.09 9.19
N LEU A 278 10.19 23.97 7.95
CA LEU A 278 9.08 23.09 7.55
C LEU A 278 9.40 21.62 7.81
N LEU A 279 10.56 21.13 7.36
CA LEU A 279 11.03 19.77 7.62
C LEU A 279 11.14 19.46 9.13
N ASN A 280 11.61 20.42 9.92
CA ASN A 280 11.70 20.27 11.38
C ASN A 280 10.32 20.25 12.05
N ALA A 281 9.34 20.99 11.52
CA ALA A 281 7.97 20.95 12.00
C ALA A 281 7.30 19.61 11.69
N GLU A 282 7.50 19.09 10.47
CA GLU A 282 7.02 17.76 10.06
C GLU A 282 7.65 16.65 10.90
N ARG A 283 8.98 16.69 11.13
CA ARG A 283 9.66 15.74 12.03
C ARG A 283 9.08 15.75 13.43
N LYS A 284 8.81 16.92 14.01
CA LYS A 284 8.18 17.03 15.34
C LYS A 284 6.76 16.46 15.36
N ASN A 285 6.00 16.60 14.28
CA ASN A 285 4.66 15.99 14.19
C ASN A 285 4.75 14.47 14.08
N LEU A 286 5.66 13.95 13.26
CA LEU A 286 5.92 12.51 13.15
C LEU A 286 6.42 11.91 14.48
N GLU A 287 7.27 12.61 15.22
CA GLU A 287 7.73 12.18 16.55
C GLU A 287 6.57 12.11 17.56
N ARG A 288 5.61 13.04 17.50
CA ARG A 288 4.40 13.01 18.34
C ARG A 288 3.48 11.85 17.97
N GLU A 289 3.28 11.62 16.68
CA GLU A 289 2.48 10.48 16.20
C GLU A 289 3.12 9.16 16.61
N LYS A 290 4.44 9.01 16.43
CA LYS A 290 5.20 7.84 16.86
C LYS A 290 5.07 7.61 18.37
N ALA A 291 5.22 8.65 19.19
CA ALA A 291 5.04 8.55 20.65
C ALA A 291 3.61 8.12 21.04
N SER A 292 2.57 8.57 20.31
CA SER A 292 1.19 8.15 20.55
C SER A 292 0.94 6.68 20.21
N VAL A 293 1.57 6.19 19.15
CA VAL A 293 1.52 4.78 18.73
C VAL A 293 2.27 3.90 19.72
N GLU A 294 3.47 4.30 20.16
CA GLU A 294 4.25 3.59 21.18
C GLU A 294 3.49 3.49 22.50
N HIS A 295 2.81 4.57 22.93
CA HIS A 295 1.98 4.54 24.12
C HIS A 295 0.80 3.55 23.98
N SER A 296 0.16 3.52 22.80
CA SER A 296 -0.94 2.59 22.52
C SER A 296 -0.47 1.14 22.49
N GLN A 297 0.70 0.88 21.92
CA GLN A 297 1.33 -0.45 21.92
C GLN A 297 1.69 -0.92 23.34
N GLN A 298 2.25 -0.04 24.18
CA GLN A 298 2.54 -0.36 25.57
C GLN A 298 1.27 -0.68 26.38
N ALA A 299 0.17 0.04 26.15
CA ALA A 299 -1.12 -0.24 26.77
C ALA A 299 -1.65 -1.62 26.38
N LEU A 300 -1.62 -1.97 25.08
CA LEU A 300 -2.01 -3.29 24.59
C LEU A 300 -1.13 -4.42 25.16
N LEU A 301 0.17 -4.16 25.34
CA LEU A 301 1.11 -5.11 25.93
C LEU A 301 0.79 -5.37 27.42
N GLN A 302 0.43 -4.33 28.17
CA GLN A 302 -0.05 -4.48 29.54
C GLN A 302 -1.36 -5.27 29.62
N GLU A 303 -2.33 -4.98 28.76
CA GLU A 303 -3.59 -5.75 28.71
C GLU A 303 -3.33 -7.22 28.38
N ARG A 304 -2.42 -7.50 27.44
CA ARG A 304 -2.03 -8.87 27.10
C ARG A 304 -1.41 -9.59 28.30
N LEU A 305 -0.50 -8.95 29.02
CA LEU A 305 0.10 -9.53 30.23
C LEU A 305 -0.95 -9.83 31.31
N ILE A 306 -1.92 -8.94 31.50
CA ILE A 306 -3.04 -9.16 32.43
C ILE A 306 -3.91 -10.35 31.99
N LEU A 307 -4.19 -10.48 30.70
CA LEU A 307 -4.95 -11.61 30.16
C LEU A 307 -4.20 -12.94 30.28
N GLU A 308 -2.88 -12.94 30.04
CA GLU A 308 -2.04 -14.13 30.23
C GLU A 308 -1.97 -14.54 31.71
N ALA A 309 -1.86 -13.58 32.63
CA ALA A 309 -1.92 -13.85 34.07
C ALA A 309 -3.27 -14.46 34.49
N ARG A 310 -4.40 -13.93 33.97
CA ARG A 310 -5.73 -14.49 34.22
C ARG A 310 -5.88 -15.91 33.69
N LYS A 311 -5.36 -16.19 32.49
CA LYS A 311 -5.37 -17.55 31.91
C LYS A 311 -4.57 -18.54 32.75
N ARG A 312 -3.39 -18.15 33.25
CA ARG A 312 -2.59 -19.00 34.14
C ARG A 312 -3.32 -19.28 35.44
N ALA A 313 -3.91 -18.26 36.07
CA ALA A 313 -4.70 -18.44 37.29
C ALA A 313 -5.92 -19.37 37.06
N GLN A 314 -6.56 -19.29 35.90
CA GLN A 314 -7.64 -20.19 35.52
C GLN A 314 -7.16 -21.64 35.35
N GLN A 315 -6.04 -21.85 34.65
CA GLN A 315 -5.45 -23.18 34.45
C GLN A 315 -4.98 -23.81 35.77
N GLU A 316 -4.40 -23.01 36.66
CA GLU A 316 -4.02 -23.44 38.01
C GLU A 316 -5.26 -23.89 38.80
N TRP A 317 -6.35 -23.12 38.74
CA TRP A 317 -7.61 -23.46 39.39
C TRP A 317 -8.25 -24.73 38.81
N GLU A 318 -8.25 -24.90 37.48
CA GLU A 318 -8.75 -26.10 36.80
C GLU A 318 -7.93 -27.35 37.20
N SER A 319 -6.60 -27.24 37.25
CA SER A 319 -5.70 -28.31 37.69
C SER A 319 -5.93 -28.69 39.16
N GLU A 320 -6.11 -27.70 40.04
CA GLU A 320 -6.46 -27.96 41.44
C GLU A 320 -7.81 -28.67 41.59
N LEU A 321 -8.80 -28.29 40.78
CA LEU A 321 -10.11 -28.93 40.77
C LEU A 321 -10.00 -30.38 40.29
N GLU A 322 -9.25 -30.63 39.21
CA GLU A 322 -8.97 -31.97 38.71
C GLU A 322 -8.25 -32.84 39.76
N SER A 323 -7.27 -32.29 40.47
CA SER A 323 -6.58 -33.01 41.54
C SER A 323 -7.56 -33.41 42.64
N LYS A 324 -8.40 -32.47 43.12
CA LYS A 324 -9.41 -32.75 44.15
C LYS A 324 -10.40 -33.83 43.72
N VAL A 325 -10.81 -33.81 42.45
CA VAL A 325 -11.71 -34.83 41.89
C VAL A 325 -11.02 -36.19 41.79
N LYS A 326 -9.77 -36.24 41.30
CA LYS A 326 -8.96 -37.46 41.23
C LYS A 326 -8.70 -38.05 42.61
N ASP A 327 -8.38 -37.21 43.59
CA ASP A 327 -8.15 -37.62 44.98
C ASP A 327 -9.45 -38.18 45.59
N GLY A 328 -10.58 -37.53 45.36
CA GLY A 328 -11.90 -38.00 45.77
C GLY A 328 -12.21 -39.40 45.22
N PHE A 329 -12.12 -39.59 43.90
CA PHE A 329 -12.37 -40.91 43.29
C PHE A 329 -11.36 -41.97 43.71
N SER A 330 -10.08 -41.62 43.90
CA SER A 330 -9.07 -42.57 44.37
C SER A 330 -9.40 -43.09 45.78
N SER A 331 -9.89 -42.22 46.66
CA SER A 331 -10.30 -42.59 48.01
C SER A 331 -11.52 -43.52 48.01
N GLU A 332 -12.50 -43.26 47.14
CA GLU A 332 -13.67 -44.13 46.96
C GLU A 332 -13.29 -45.50 46.36
N ILE A 333 -12.41 -45.53 45.36
CA ILE A 333 -11.91 -46.77 44.76
C ILE A 333 -11.17 -47.61 45.81
N ILE A 334 -10.31 -47.00 46.62
CA ILE A 334 -9.58 -47.70 47.70
C ILE A 334 -10.58 -48.28 48.72
N CYS A 335 -11.61 -47.51 49.10
CA CYS A 335 -12.63 -47.98 50.03
C CYS A 335 -13.41 -49.19 49.46
N LEU A 336 -13.84 -49.11 48.20
CA LEU A 336 -14.56 -50.19 47.51
C LEU A 336 -13.67 -51.43 47.30
N GLN A 337 -12.39 -51.25 46.99
CA GLN A 337 -11.44 -52.35 46.87
C GLN A 337 -11.23 -53.05 48.21
N SER A 338 -11.08 -52.29 49.29
CA SER A 338 -10.97 -52.84 50.65
C SER A 338 -12.23 -53.63 51.05
N GLN A 339 -13.42 -53.12 50.76
CA GLN A 339 -14.69 -53.85 50.98
C GLN A 339 -14.75 -55.14 50.16
N LEU A 340 -14.29 -55.11 48.91
CA LEU A 340 -14.28 -56.28 48.03
C LEU A 340 -13.25 -57.34 48.47
N GLU A 341 -12.10 -56.92 48.99
CA GLU A 341 -11.13 -57.81 49.64
C GLU A 341 -11.70 -58.43 50.91
N GLN A 342 -12.37 -57.64 51.75
CA GLN A 342 -13.01 -58.14 52.96
C GLN A 342 -14.08 -59.20 52.64
N GLU A 343 -14.91 -58.98 51.62
CA GLU A 343 -15.90 -59.97 51.15
C GLU A 343 -15.25 -61.24 50.55
N ARG A 344 -14.11 -61.10 49.86
CA ARG A 344 -13.34 -62.24 49.36
C ARG A 344 -12.75 -63.06 50.50
N ASP A 345 -12.22 -62.41 51.52
CA ASP A 345 -11.67 -63.08 52.69
C ASP A 345 -12.75 -63.74 53.53
N ASN A 346 -13.93 -63.12 53.67
CA ASN A 346 -15.11 -63.77 54.26
C ASN A 346 -15.49 -65.06 53.49
N ARG A 347 -15.57 -64.99 52.16
CA ARG A 347 -15.81 -66.18 51.32
C ARG A 347 -14.74 -67.25 51.49
N ARG A 348 -13.46 -66.87 51.59
CA ARG A 348 -12.36 -67.82 51.84
C ARG A 348 -12.48 -68.46 53.23
N GLN A 349 -12.83 -67.68 54.25
CA GLN A 349 -13.06 -68.20 55.59
C GLN A 349 -14.23 -69.18 55.60
N ASP A 350 -15.31 -68.89 54.87
CA ASP A 350 -16.47 -69.79 54.79
C ASP A 350 -16.17 -71.05 53.97
N GLN A 351 -15.39 -70.95 52.90
CA GLN A 351 -14.86 -72.12 52.18
C GLN A 351 -13.95 -72.98 53.07
N ASN A 352 -13.09 -72.35 53.87
CA ASN A 352 -12.24 -73.05 54.82
C ASN A 352 -13.05 -73.71 55.94
N LYS A 353 -14.11 -73.06 56.43
CA LYS A 353 -15.06 -73.66 57.39
C LYS A 353 -15.79 -74.85 56.76
N LEU A 354 -16.27 -74.74 55.51
CA LEU A 354 -16.87 -75.84 54.75
C LEU A 354 -15.90 -77.01 54.59
N ALA A 355 -14.63 -76.74 54.24
CA ALA A 355 -13.61 -77.76 54.11
C ALA A 355 -13.25 -78.42 55.46
N ARG A 356 -13.21 -77.66 56.56
CA ARG A 356 -13.04 -78.19 57.91
C ARG A 356 -14.23 -79.07 58.31
N LEU A 357 -15.46 -78.60 58.12
CA LEU A 357 -16.67 -79.37 58.41
C LEU A 357 -16.75 -80.64 57.56
N GLN A 358 -16.33 -80.60 56.29
CA GLN A 358 -16.23 -81.80 55.45
C GLN A 358 -15.17 -82.78 55.96
N LYS A 359 -13.99 -82.29 56.37
CA LYS A 359 -12.96 -83.13 57.01
C LYS A 359 -13.43 -83.72 58.33
N GLU A 360 -14.12 -82.94 59.16
CA GLU A 360 -14.72 -83.43 60.40
C GLU A 360 -15.79 -84.47 60.11
N LEU A 361 -16.61 -84.31 59.06
CA LEU A 361 -17.61 -85.31 58.66
C LEU A 361 -16.95 -86.62 58.16
N ILE A 362 -15.80 -86.53 57.48
CA ILE A 362 -14.97 -87.68 57.10
C ILE A 362 -14.36 -88.32 58.34
N GLN A 363 -13.77 -87.53 59.25
CA GLN A 363 -13.20 -88.01 60.51
C GLN A 363 -14.26 -88.62 61.42
N PHE A 364 -15.48 -88.10 61.48
CA PHE A 364 -16.59 -88.70 62.21
C PHE A 364 -17.04 -90.01 61.55
N LYS A 365 -17.03 -90.10 60.21
CA LYS A 365 -17.27 -91.37 59.51
C LYS A 365 -16.16 -92.40 59.74
N ASP A 366 -14.91 -91.97 59.82
CA ASP A 366 -13.75 -92.82 60.07
C ASP A 366 -13.65 -93.20 61.55
N LEU A 367 -13.99 -92.30 62.49
CA LEU A 367 -14.14 -92.61 63.92
C LEU A 367 -15.30 -93.55 64.16
N GLN A 368 -16.44 -93.38 63.48
CA GLN A 368 -17.57 -94.31 63.57
C GLN A 368 -17.16 -95.71 63.05
N ARG A 369 -16.32 -95.79 62.02
CA ARG A 369 -15.73 -97.05 61.54
C ARG A 369 -14.64 -97.63 62.45
N SER A 370 -13.92 -96.81 63.21
CA SER A 370 -12.88 -97.26 64.14
C SER A 370 -13.39 -97.54 65.56
N LEU A 371 -14.61 -97.09 65.90
CA LEU A 371 -15.31 -97.33 67.17
C LEU A 371 -16.27 -98.52 67.12
N ASP A 372 -16.43 -99.17 65.97
CA ASP A 372 -17.24 -100.39 65.84
C ASP A 372 -16.53 -101.64 66.44
N ASP A 373 -15.24 -101.57 66.82
CA ASP A 373 -14.45 -102.74 67.28
C ASP A 373 -13.43 -102.50 68.44
N ALA A 374 -13.55 -101.48 69.32
CA ALA A 374 -12.56 -101.27 70.41
C ALA A 374 -13.13 -100.85 71.79
N ASP A 375 -12.65 -101.52 72.86
CA ASP A 375 -13.07 -101.42 74.27
C ASP A 375 -12.42 -100.27 75.08
N ILE A 376 -13.14 -99.77 76.08
CA ILE A 376 -12.96 -98.51 76.85
C ILE A 376 -11.71 -98.44 77.80
N LYS A 377 -10.75 -99.38 77.73
CA LYS A 377 -9.62 -99.43 78.68
C LYS A 377 -8.28 -98.88 78.19
N ASP A 378 -8.02 -98.82 76.89
CA ASP A 378 -6.69 -98.44 76.37
C ASP A 378 -6.45 -96.91 76.25
N VAL A 379 -7.49 -96.09 76.41
CA VAL A 379 -7.42 -94.61 76.26
C VAL A 379 -6.98 -93.89 77.55
N GLN A 380 -7.01 -94.56 78.70
CA GLN A 380 -6.64 -93.93 79.99
C GLN A 380 -5.12 -93.91 80.24
N ASP A 381 -4.37 -94.85 79.69
CA ASP A 381 -2.94 -95.00 79.97
C ASP A 381 -2.05 -93.99 79.20
N GLU A 382 -2.44 -93.56 77.99
CA GLU A 382 -1.68 -92.56 77.21
C GLU A 382 -1.72 -91.13 77.81
N LEU A 383 -2.73 -90.83 78.64
CA LEU A 383 -2.96 -89.48 79.15
C LEU A 383 -2.05 -89.15 80.36
N GLU A 384 -1.61 -90.15 81.11
CA GLU A 384 -0.73 -89.96 82.26
C GLU A 384 0.75 -89.75 81.87
N GLU A 385 1.20 -90.36 80.77
CA GLU A 385 2.60 -90.31 80.32
C GLU A 385 3.02 -88.90 79.83
N LEU A 386 2.08 -88.18 79.20
CA LEU A 386 2.33 -86.82 78.68
C LEU A 386 2.42 -85.75 79.77
N ARG A 387 1.83 -85.97 80.95
CA ARG A 387 1.87 -85.01 82.06
C ARG A 387 3.22 -84.98 82.78
N GLN A 388 3.96 -86.10 82.82
CA GLN A 388 5.25 -86.17 83.50
C GLN A 388 6.38 -85.45 82.73
N LYS A 389 6.37 -85.51 81.40
CA LYS A 389 7.40 -84.86 80.55
C LYS A 389 7.40 -83.32 80.68
N ASN A 390 6.25 -82.71 80.96
CA ASN A 390 6.13 -81.25 81.05
C ASN A 390 6.75 -80.65 82.33
N LYS A 391 6.81 -81.45 83.41
CA LYS A 391 7.37 -80.99 84.70
C LYS A 391 8.90 -80.93 84.72
N ALA A 392 9.57 -81.78 83.94
CA ALA A 392 11.04 -81.90 83.92
C ALA A 392 11.75 -80.74 83.19
N LEU A 393 11.09 -80.11 82.21
CA LEU A 393 11.68 -79.04 81.40
C LEU A 393 11.73 -77.68 82.10
N LYS A 394 10.81 -77.41 83.04
CA LYS A 394 10.76 -76.12 83.78
C LYS A 394 11.89 -75.95 84.81
N ALA A 395 12.49 -77.04 85.27
CA ALA A 395 13.54 -76.99 86.30
C ALA A 395 14.94 -76.65 85.76
N LYS A 396 15.18 -76.75 84.44
CA LYS A 396 16.51 -76.51 83.82
C LYS A 396 16.79 -75.05 83.42
N LEU A 397 15.81 -74.16 83.49
CA LEU A 397 15.93 -72.79 82.94
C LEU A 397 16.50 -71.75 83.93
N HIS A 398 16.61 -72.05 85.23
CA HIS A 398 16.76 -71.01 86.26
C HIS A 398 18.16 -70.82 86.84
N THR A 399 19.22 -71.49 86.36
CA THR A 399 20.49 -71.56 87.12
C THR A 399 21.80 -71.26 86.35
N SER A 400 21.86 -70.51 85.23
CA SER A 400 23.15 -70.46 84.46
C SER A 400 23.68 -69.17 83.81
N ASP A 401 23.09 -67.95 83.88
CA ASP A 401 23.57 -66.86 82.99
C ASP A 401 23.69 -65.46 83.63
N GLN A 402 24.52 -65.25 84.66
CA GLN A 402 24.72 -63.88 85.19
C GLN A 402 26.16 -63.34 85.08
N ASP A 403 27.19 -64.18 85.19
CA ASP A 403 28.58 -63.70 85.21
C ASP A 403 29.22 -63.58 83.79
N ASP A 404 28.75 -64.35 82.80
CA ASP A 404 29.26 -64.32 81.40
C ASP A 404 28.78 -63.10 80.57
N LEU A 405 27.96 -62.22 81.17
CA LEU A 405 27.33 -61.09 80.49
C LEU A 405 28.13 -59.79 80.64
N GLU A 406 28.80 -59.58 81.77
CA GLU A 406 29.54 -58.33 82.03
C GLU A 406 30.80 -58.23 81.17
N GLU A 407 31.55 -59.32 81.02
CA GLU A 407 32.77 -59.36 80.19
C GLU A 407 32.47 -59.13 78.69
N LYS A 408 31.26 -59.50 78.25
CA LYS A 408 30.79 -59.22 76.88
C LYS A 408 30.39 -57.76 76.68
N CYS A 409 29.96 -57.06 77.73
CA CYS A 409 29.56 -55.66 77.64
C CYS A 409 30.76 -54.74 77.40
N GLU A 410 31.88 -54.95 78.10
CA GLU A 410 33.09 -54.12 77.91
C GLU A 410 33.69 -54.30 76.50
N ALA A 411 33.77 -55.53 76.00
CA ALA A 411 34.23 -55.80 74.63
C ALA A 411 33.31 -55.19 73.55
N LEU A 412 32.01 -55.08 73.83
CA LEU A 412 31.06 -54.43 72.92
C LEU A 412 31.22 -52.90 72.92
N GLU A 413 31.59 -52.27 74.04
CA GLU A 413 31.80 -50.82 74.10
C GLU A 413 33.02 -50.37 73.30
N GLU A 414 34.13 -51.12 73.37
CA GLU A 414 35.33 -50.84 72.56
C GLU A 414 35.04 -50.99 71.07
N LEU A 415 34.32 -52.05 70.68
CA LEU A 415 33.91 -52.29 69.29
C LEU A 415 32.94 -51.22 68.76
N VAL A 416 32.09 -50.66 69.63
CA VAL A 416 31.21 -49.53 69.28
C VAL A 416 32.01 -48.24 69.09
N GLY A 417 33.13 -48.07 69.80
CA GLY A 417 34.08 -46.97 69.59
C GLY A 417 34.70 -47.01 68.19
N ASP A 418 35.31 -48.14 67.84
CA ASP A 418 35.93 -48.34 66.51
C ASP A 418 34.90 -48.21 65.36
N GLN A 419 33.68 -48.71 65.56
CA GLN A 419 32.59 -48.56 64.59
C GLN A 419 32.14 -47.10 64.44
N ARG A 420 32.22 -46.28 65.48
CA ARG A 420 31.89 -44.85 65.37
C ARG A 420 32.93 -44.09 64.56
N ASP A 421 34.21 -44.39 64.77
CA ASP A 421 35.30 -43.71 64.05
C ASP A 421 35.26 -44.07 62.56
N THR A 422 35.09 -45.36 62.24
CA THR A 422 34.88 -45.81 60.84
C THR A 422 33.62 -45.20 60.20
N LEU A 423 32.50 -45.08 60.94
CA LEU A 423 31.31 -44.38 60.46
C LEU A 423 31.56 -42.90 60.21
N SER A 424 32.44 -42.25 60.98
CA SER A 424 32.77 -40.84 60.79
C SER A 424 33.61 -40.62 59.52
N GLU A 425 34.59 -41.51 59.26
CA GLU A 425 35.39 -41.50 58.04
C GLU A 425 34.53 -41.79 56.80
N LEU A 426 33.71 -42.84 56.85
CA LEU A 426 32.79 -43.16 55.75
C LEU A 426 31.82 -42.02 55.46
N ARG A 427 31.32 -41.31 56.47
CA ARG A 427 30.44 -40.15 56.26
C ARG A 427 31.15 -39.02 55.54
N ARG A 428 32.40 -38.75 55.90
CA ARG A 428 33.23 -37.73 55.25
C ARG A 428 33.48 -38.09 53.78
N ASP A 429 33.83 -39.34 53.51
CA ASP A 429 34.05 -39.82 52.14
C ASP A 429 32.77 -39.79 51.30
N LEU A 430 31.61 -40.12 51.91
CA LEU A 430 30.29 -40.05 51.26
C LEU A 430 29.91 -38.59 50.95
N GLU A 431 30.26 -37.65 51.82
CA GLU A 431 30.03 -36.22 51.60
C GLU A 431 30.93 -35.65 50.49
N GLU A 432 32.20 -36.05 50.45
CA GLU A 432 33.12 -35.72 49.35
C GLU A 432 32.63 -36.30 48.01
N ALA A 433 32.26 -37.59 47.97
CA ALA A 433 31.71 -38.24 46.79
C ALA A 433 30.38 -37.62 46.32
N ASN A 434 29.50 -37.23 47.25
CA ASN A 434 28.25 -36.54 46.92
C ASN A 434 28.50 -35.15 46.31
N ASN A 435 29.51 -34.43 46.79
CA ASN A 435 29.88 -33.13 46.25
C ASN A 435 30.44 -33.25 44.82
N GLU A 436 31.25 -34.27 44.55
CA GLU A 436 31.73 -34.58 43.19
C GLU A 436 30.59 -35.00 42.26
N LEU A 437 29.68 -35.86 42.74
CA LEU A 437 28.48 -36.25 42.01
C LEU A 437 27.59 -35.03 41.70
N HIS A 438 27.45 -34.10 42.63
CA HIS A 438 26.66 -32.89 42.42
C HIS A 438 27.28 -31.97 41.36
N LYS A 439 28.61 -31.78 41.38
CA LYS A 439 29.34 -31.02 40.35
C LYS A 439 29.19 -31.63 38.96
N THR A 440 29.33 -32.95 38.84
CA THR A 440 29.18 -33.66 37.56
C THR A 440 27.73 -33.64 37.06
N ARG A 441 26.74 -33.73 37.94
CA ARG A 441 25.31 -33.55 37.61
C ARG A 441 24.99 -32.16 37.10
N LEU A 442 25.53 -31.11 37.71
CA LEU A 442 25.34 -29.73 37.24
C LEU A 442 25.95 -29.52 35.84
N SER A 443 27.15 -30.04 35.61
CA SER A 443 27.82 -29.96 34.30
C SER A 443 27.07 -30.73 33.22
N THR A 444 26.59 -31.94 33.52
CA THR A 444 25.81 -32.76 32.58
C THR A 444 24.42 -32.17 32.31
N ALA A 445 23.76 -31.58 33.32
CA ALA A 445 22.51 -30.85 33.14
C ALA A 445 22.68 -29.61 32.26
N ALA A 446 23.74 -28.82 32.46
CA ALA A 446 24.06 -27.68 31.62
C ALA A 446 24.31 -28.10 30.15
N LYS A 447 25.09 -29.17 29.94
CA LYS A 447 25.34 -29.72 28.60
C LYS A 447 24.04 -30.19 27.93
N HIS A 448 23.17 -30.89 28.66
CA HIS A 448 21.90 -31.37 28.14
C HIS A 448 20.93 -30.22 27.80
N ASN A 449 20.95 -29.12 28.58
CA ASN A 449 20.18 -27.92 28.25
C ASN A 449 20.70 -27.25 26.98
N LEU A 450 22.02 -27.13 26.82
CA LEU A 450 22.63 -26.63 25.57
C LEU A 450 22.31 -27.51 24.35
N GLU A 451 22.29 -28.84 24.51
CA GLU A 451 21.90 -29.76 23.43
C GLU A 451 20.43 -29.62 23.04
N LYS A 452 19.54 -29.35 24.01
CA LYS A 452 18.12 -29.05 23.74
C LYS A 452 17.97 -27.72 23.01
N GLU A 453 18.63 -26.66 23.46
CA GLU A 453 18.62 -25.35 22.81
C GLU A 453 19.15 -25.46 21.38
N LYS A 454 20.25 -26.19 21.17
CA LYS A 454 20.79 -26.46 19.84
C LYS A 454 19.78 -27.17 18.93
N ARG A 455 19.09 -28.20 19.42
CA ARG A 455 18.04 -28.88 18.63
C ARG A 455 16.87 -27.97 18.28
N ILE A 456 16.47 -27.10 19.20
CA ILE A 456 15.40 -26.12 18.95
C ILE A 456 15.84 -25.13 17.86
N LEU A 457 17.07 -24.62 17.93
CA LEU A 457 17.63 -23.73 16.92
C LEU A 457 17.79 -24.42 15.55
N GLU A 458 18.24 -25.67 15.52
CA GLU A 458 18.32 -26.45 14.27
C GLU A 458 16.94 -26.70 13.64
N LEU A 459 15.92 -26.97 14.46
CA LEU A 459 14.54 -27.06 13.98
C LEU A 459 14.03 -25.70 13.48
N HIS A 460 14.35 -24.62 14.19
CA HIS A 460 13.96 -23.27 13.78
C HIS A 460 14.59 -22.88 12.45
N ASN A 461 15.89 -23.15 12.27
CA ASN A 461 16.58 -22.95 10.99
C ASN A 461 15.94 -23.77 9.88
N LYS A 462 15.63 -25.06 10.11
CA LYS A 462 14.93 -25.87 9.10
C LYS A 462 13.55 -25.33 8.74
N THR A 463 12.79 -24.81 9.71
CA THR A 463 11.49 -24.18 9.42
C THR A 463 11.64 -22.87 8.66
N LEU A 464 12.67 -22.07 8.97
CA LEU A 464 12.98 -20.85 8.22
C LEU A 464 13.43 -21.19 6.79
N ASP A 465 14.29 -22.19 6.61
CA ASP A 465 14.73 -22.66 5.28
C ASP A 465 13.54 -23.14 4.44
N SER A 466 12.58 -23.85 5.05
CA SER A 466 11.35 -24.26 4.38
C SER A 466 10.45 -23.08 4.03
N ALA A 467 10.35 -22.07 4.89
CA ALA A 467 9.56 -20.86 4.63
C ALA A 467 10.20 -20.00 3.54
N ILE A 468 11.52 -19.83 3.57
CA ILE A 468 12.29 -19.12 2.53
C ILE A 468 12.14 -19.84 1.19
N SER A 469 12.28 -21.16 1.16
CA SER A 469 12.08 -21.94 -0.08
C SER A 469 10.64 -21.83 -0.59
N GLY A 470 9.64 -21.81 0.31
CA GLY A 470 8.24 -21.58 -0.04
C GLY A 470 7.99 -20.19 -0.62
N LEU A 471 8.57 -19.16 -0.01
CA LEU A 471 8.49 -17.77 -0.50
C LEU A 471 9.21 -17.61 -1.85
N GLN A 472 10.35 -18.27 -2.06
CA GLN A 472 11.04 -18.29 -3.35
C GLN A 472 10.15 -18.90 -4.44
N VAL A 473 9.51 -20.04 -4.18
CA VAL A 473 8.57 -20.65 -5.14
C VAL A 473 7.36 -19.75 -5.40
N GLN A 474 6.81 -19.10 -4.38
CA GLN A 474 5.70 -18.14 -4.56
C GLN A 474 6.13 -16.91 -5.36
N LEU A 475 7.34 -16.40 -5.12
CA LEU A 475 7.90 -15.27 -5.86
C LEU A 475 8.15 -15.65 -7.31
N ASP A 476 8.73 -16.83 -7.57
CA ASP A 476 8.94 -17.37 -8.92
C ASP A 476 7.59 -17.59 -9.63
N ASP A 477 6.57 -18.14 -8.96
CA ASP A 477 5.21 -18.28 -9.49
C ASP A 477 4.55 -16.93 -9.82
N LEU A 478 4.76 -15.90 -8.99
CA LEU A 478 4.25 -14.54 -9.24
C LEU A 478 4.98 -13.87 -10.40
N ILE A 479 6.30 -14.06 -10.48
CA ILE A 479 7.13 -13.58 -11.59
C ILE A 479 6.71 -14.27 -12.89
N GLU A 480 6.51 -15.59 -12.91
CA GLU A 480 6.03 -16.33 -14.08
C GLU A 480 4.61 -15.90 -14.49
N LYS A 481 3.70 -15.71 -13.53
CA LYS A 481 2.35 -15.16 -13.80
C LYS A 481 2.41 -13.72 -14.35
N GLN A 482 3.34 -12.88 -13.90
CA GLN A 482 3.53 -11.53 -14.41
C GLN A 482 4.24 -11.47 -15.76
N GLN A 483 5.15 -12.41 -16.07
CA GLN A 483 5.82 -12.48 -17.37
C GLN A 483 4.84 -12.74 -18.54
N GLY A 484 3.63 -13.23 -18.25
CA GLY A 484 2.53 -13.30 -19.21
C GLY A 484 1.75 -12.00 -19.43
N SER A 485 2.03 -10.92 -18.70
CA SER A 485 1.34 -9.63 -18.85
C SER A 485 1.84 -8.89 -20.09
N GLU A 486 0.92 -8.40 -20.91
CA GLU A 486 1.23 -7.55 -22.07
C GLU A 486 1.94 -6.27 -21.60
N VAL A 487 3.06 -5.91 -22.23
CA VAL A 487 3.88 -4.73 -21.87
C VAL A 487 3.09 -3.43 -22.08
N PHE A 488 2.25 -3.41 -23.11
CA PHE A 488 1.37 -2.31 -23.46
C PHE A 488 -0.11 -2.77 -23.41
N PRO A 489 -0.74 -2.81 -22.23
CA PRO A 489 -2.08 -3.35 -22.10
C PRO A 489 -3.17 -2.53 -22.80
N ALA A 490 -3.08 -1.19 -22.86
CA ALA A 490 -4.14 -0.41 -23.50
C ALA A 490 -4.03 -0.49 -25.03
N LEU A 491 -2.82 -0.41 -25.60
CA LEU A 491 -2.58 -0.59 -27.04
C LEU A 491 -2.99 -2.00 -27.50
N SER A 492 -2.61 -3.04 -26.76
CA SER A 492 -2.95 -4.43 -27.08
C SER A 492 -4.47 -4.69 -27.02
N MET A 493 -5.19 -4.00 -26.14
CA MET A 493 -6.65 -4.03 -26.10
C MET A 493 -7.27 -3.35 -27.33
N MET A 494 -6.66 -2.29 -27.86
CA MET A 494 -7.13 -1.63 -29.09
C MET A 494 -6.97 -2.53 -30.32
N ASP A 495 -5.86 -3.28 -30.42
CA ASP A 495 -5.65 -4.28 -31.47
C ASP A 495 -6.76 -5.35 -31.48
N LYS A 496 -7.23 -5.76 -30.29
CA LYS A 496 -8.33 -6.73 -30.17
C LYS A 496 -9.67 -6.12 -30.60
N LYS A 497 -9.89 -4.84 -30.29
CA LYS A 497 -11.18 -4.15 -30.48
C LYS A 497 -11.40 -3.63 -31.92
N HIS A 498 -10.38 -3.07 -32.56
CA HIS A 498 -10.51 -2.28 -33.78
C HIS A 498 -9.87 -2.95 -35.02
N LYS A 499 -10.29 -4.19 -35.29
CA LYS A 499 -9.78 -4.98 -36.45
C LYS A 499 -10.49 -4.69 -37.78
N ARG A 500 -11.61 -3.96 -37.74
CA ARG A 500 -12.45 -3.71 -38.93
C ARG A 500 -11.95 -2.48 -39.68
N GLU A 501 -12.12 -2.48 -41.00
CA GLU A 501 -11.86 -1.29 -41.82
C GLU A 501 -12.94 -0.23 -41.60
N ALA A 502 -12.59 1.02 -41.91
CA ALA A 502 -13.53 2.13 -41.89
C ALA A 502 -14.66 1.89 -42.91
N VAL A 503 -15.91 2.06 -42.48
CA VAL A 503 -17.09 1.92 -43.33
C VAL A 503 -17.70 3.30 -43.61
N ASN A 504 -18.24 3.51 -44.80
CA ASN A 504 -18.99 4.70 -45.23
C ASN A 504 -18.19 6.02 -45.25
N LEU A 505 -16.91 5.99 -45.65
CA LEU A 505 -16.14 7.22 -45.92
C LEU A 505 -16.59 7.86 -47.24
N GLN A 506 -16.88 9.16 -47.20
CA GLN A 506 -17.24 9.97 -48.37
C GLN A 506 -16.03 10.81 -48.84
N PRO A 507 -15.86 10.98 -50.15
CA PRO A 507 -14.88 11.91 -50.69
C PRO A 507 -15.33 13.36 -50.48
N ILE A 508 -14.37 14.28 -50.48
CA ILE A 508 -14.66 15.70 -50.28
C ILE A 508 -15.16 16.32 -51.60
N PRO A 509 -16.30 17.05 -51.60
CA PRO A 509 -16.93 17.60 -52.81
C PRO A 509 -16.18 18.78 -53.46
N GLY A 510 -15.07 19.21 -52.87
CA GLY A 510 -14.24 20.36 -53.28
C GLY A 510 -13.96 21.29 -52.10
N LEU A 511 -12.82 22.00 -52.11
CA LEU A 511 -12.36 22.77 -50.95
C LEU A 511 -13.31 23.90 -50.54
N LYS A 512 -13.90 24.63 -51.48
CA LYS A 512 -14.89 25.67 -51.17
C LYS A 512 -16.16 25.10 -50.54
N GLY A 513 -16.75 24.09 -51.17
CA GLY A 513 -17.94 23.42 -50.62
C GLY A 513 -17.67 22.78 -49.26
N PHE A 514 -16.48 22.23 -49.07
CA PHE A 514 -16.03 21.70 -47.78
C PHE A 514 -15.88 22.79 -46.73
N ALA A 515 -15.28 23.94 -47.06
CA ALA A 515 -15.19 25.08 -46.15
C ALA A 515 -16.57 25.57 -45.69
N ASP A 516 -17.52 25.65 -46.61
CA ASP A 516 -18.92 26.01 -46.30
C ASP A 516 -19.58 24.96 -45.40
N GLN A 517 -19.44 23.66 -45.72
CA GLN A 517 -19.97 22.56 -44.89
C GLN A 517 -19.34 22.54 -43.49
N LEU A 518 -18.03 22.82 -43.36
CA LEU A 518 -17.37 22.98 -42.08
C LEU A 518 -17.95 24.15 -41.28
N ARG A 519 -18.09 25.31 -41.92
CA ARG A 519 -18.62 26.52 -41.29
C ARG A 519 -20.05 26.32 -40.80
N PHE A 520 -20.93 25.75 -41.63
CA PHE A 520 -22.31 25.45 -41.27
C PHE A 520 -22.38 24.34 -40.20
N GLY A 521 -21.59 23.28 -40.34
CA GLY A 521 -21.54 22.18 -39.39
C GLY A 521 -21.09 22.63 -37.99
N ILE A 522 -20.04 23.45 -37.90
CA ILE A 522 -19.55 23.99 -36.62
C ILE A 522 -20.63 24.83 -35.92
N ALA A 523 -21.43 25.58 -36.67
CA ALA A 523 -22.54 26.35 -36.12
C ALA A 523 -23.69 25.46 -35.60
N CYS A 524 -23.92 24.28 -36.20
CA CYS A 524 -25.04 23.39 -35.87
C CYS A 524 -24.72 22.27 -34.87
N ILE A 525 -23.45 21.86 -34.72
CA ILE A 525 -23.06 20.69 -33.88
C ILE A 525 -23.48 20.82 -32.43
N TYR A 526 -23.51 22.04 -31.90
CA TYR A 526 -23.88 22.32 -30.51
C TYR A 526 -25.20 23.10 -30.47
N PRO A 527 -26.38 22.43 -30.48
CA PRO A 527 -27.68 23.09 -30.56
C PRO A 527 -27.93 24.10 -29.42
N LYS A 528 -27.33 23.86 -28.25
CA LYS A 528 -27.47 24.73 -27.07
C LYS A 528 -26.51 25.93 -27.07
N ALA A 529 -25.44 25.87 -27.86
CA ALA A 529 -24.37 26.87 -27.89
C ALA A 529 -23.74 26.91 -29.30
N PRO A 530 -24.43 27.49 -30.30
CA PRO A 530 -23.92 27.55 -31.67
C PRO A 530 -22.66 28.41 -31.74
N LEU A 531 -21.69 27.95 -32.52
CA LEU A 531 -20.39 28.60 -32.69
C LEU A 531 -20.29 29.20 -34.08
N TYR A 532 -20.23 30.53 -34.17
CA TYR A 532 -20.18 31.24 -35.45
C TYR A 532 -18.77 31.77 -35.73
N TYR A 533 -18.04 31.08 -36.60
CA TYR A 533 -16.74 31.53 -37.09
C TYR A 533 -16.87 32.30 -38.42
N ARG A 534 -15.95 33.25 -38.65
CA ARG A 534 -15.89 33.99 -39.92
C ARG A 534 -15.43 33.05 -41.03
N GLU A 535 -15.82 33.35 -42.26
CA GLU A 535 -15.39 32.57 -43.43
C GLU A 535 -13.87 32.58 -43.59
N LYS A 536 -13.24 33.75 -43.40
CA LYS A 536 -11.79 33.93 -43.30
C LYS A 536 -11.16 32.94 -42.33
N ASP A 537 -11.71 32.80 -41.13
CA ASP A 537 -11.14 31.93 -40.09
C ASP A 537 -11.13 30.45 -40.53
N ILE A 538 -12.21 29.97 -41.14
CA ILE A 538 -12.30 28.58 -41.62
C ILE A 538 -11.37 28.33 -42.80
N ARG A 539 -11.27 29.28 -43.74
CA ARG A 539 -10.36 29.19 -44.91
C ARG A 539 -8.89 29.16 -44.48
N LEU A 540 -8.51 30.02 -43.54
CA LEU A 540 -7.15 30.04 -42.96
C LEU A 540 -6.85 28.75 -42.19
N PHE A 541 -7.81 28.25 -41.41
CA PHE A 541 -7.67 26.97 -40.71
C PHE A 541 -7.44 25.80 -41.68
N LEU A 542 -8.22 25.73 -42.78
CA LEU A 542 -8.04 24.73 -43.84
C LEU A 542 -6.68 24.85 -44.54
N GLY A 543 -6.26 26.06 -44.90
CA GLY A 543 -4.92 26.31 -45.43
C GLY A 543 -3.83 25.84 -44.48
N GLY A 544 -4.03 26.07 -43.18
CA GLY A 544 -3.14 25.61 -42.12
C GLY A 544 -2.99 24.09 -42.08
N LEU A 545 -4.08 23.34 -42.27
CA LEU A 545 -4.06 21.87 -42.31
C LEU A 545 -3.21 21.32 -43.45
N ALA A 546 -3.18 22.01 -44.60
CA ALA A 546 -2.33 21.66 -45.74
C ALA A 546 -0.86 22.02 -45.51
N MET A 547 -0.61 23.07 -44.72
CA MET A 547 0.72 23.63 -44.46
C MET A 547 1.51 22.85 -43.40
N SER A 548 0.88 22.47 -42.28
CA SER A 548 1.56 21.81 -41.16
C SER A 548 0.64 20.83 -40.43
N ASN A 549 1.24 19.84 -39.76
CA ASN A 549 0.53 18.95 -38.81
C ASN A 549 0.39 19.56 -37.40
N LEU A 550 1.03 20.70 -37.13
CA LEU A 550 0.95 21.40 -35.84
C LEU A 550 0.26 22.76 -36.01
N HIS A 551 -0.78 23.00 -35.23
CA HIS A 551 -1.57 24.24 -35.24
C HIS A 551 -1.53 24.87 -33.86
N ILE A 552 -1.38 26.19 -33.81
CA ILE A 552 -1.45 26.97 -32.59
C ILE A 552 -2.58 27.98 -32.76
N LEU A 553 -3.64 27.80 -31.98
CA LEU A 553 -4.78 28.71 -31.92
C LEU A 553 -4.57 29.65 -30.73
N GLN A 554 -4.38 30.93 -31.02
CA GLN A 554 -4.13 31.97 -30.01
C GLN A 554 -5.29 32.95 -29.92
N GLY A 555 -5.40 33.65 -28.80
CA GLY A 555 -6.41 34.68 -28.58
C GLY A 555 -6.83 34.78 -27.11
N MET A 556 -7.71 35.73 -26.80
CA MET A 556 -8.25 35.89 -25.44
C MET A 556 -9.02 34.65 -24.99
N SER A 557 -9.16 34.45 -23.68
CA SER A 557 -10.02 33.40 -23.15
C SER A 557 -11.47 33.58 -23.63
N GLY A 558 -12.15 32.48 -23.96
CA GLY A 558 -13.53 32.50 -24.43
C GLY A 558 -13.75 32.83 -25.93
N THR A 559 -12.70 32.92 -26.76
CA THR A 559 -12.84 33.13 -28.22
C THR A 559 -13.19 31.86 -29.02
N GLY A 560 -13.40 30.73 -28.33
CA GLY A 560 -13.81 29.47 -28.97
C GLY A 560 -12.65 28.63 -29.54
N LYS A 561 -11.41 28.83 -29.11
CA LYS A 561 -10.22 28.11 -29.62
C LYS A 561 -10.33 26.58 -29.47
N THR A 562 -10.53 26.12 -28.25
CA THR A 562 -10.74 24.70 -27.90
C THR A 562 -11.99 24.14 -28.58
N SER A 563 -13.02 24.98 -28.74
CA SER A 563 -14.28 24.59 -29.37
C SER A 563 -14.16 24.40 -30.88
N LEU A 564 -13.31 25.17 -31.57
CA LEU A 564 -13.07 25.05 -33.00
C LEU A 564 -12.49 23.67 -33.34
N ALA A 565 -11.43 23.25 -32.63
CA ALA A 565 -10.80 21.95 -32.85
C ALA A 565 -11.77 20.78 -32.61
N LYS A 566 -12.51 20.83 -31.49
CA LYS A 566 -13.51 19.81 -31.13
C LYS A 566 -14.67 19.76 -32.13
N ALA A 567 -15.16 20.93 -32.57
CA ALA A 567 -16.25 21.02 -33.53
C ALA A 567 -15.79 20.52 -34.90
N PHE A 568 -14.62 20.95 -35.37
CA PHE A 568 -14.05 20.50 -36.65
C PHE A 568 -13.91 18.98 -36.70
N ALA A 569 -13.30 18.34 -35.69
CA ALA A 569 -13.20 16.88 -35.63
C ALA A 569 -14.56 16.18 -35.73
N LYS A 570 -15.59 16.74 -35.09
CA LYS A 570 -16.96 16.20 -35.14
C LYS A 570 -17.61 16.41 -36.50
N VAL A 571 -17.47 17.58 -37.14
CA VAL A 571 -18.05 17.83 -38.48
C VAL A 571 -17.47 16.84 -39.48
N VAL A 572 -16.15 16.63 -39.41
CA VAL A 572 -15.48 15.77 -40.39
C VAL A 572 -15.66 14.28 -40.15
N GLY A 573 -16.35 13.91 -39.05
CA GLY A 573 -16.48 12.51 -38.63
C GLY A 573 -15.16 11.89 -38.15
N GLY A 574 -14.22 12.76 -37.75
CA GLY A 574 -12.93 12.42 -37.19
C GLY A 574 -12.99 12.17 -35.68
N ASN A 575 -11.81 12.01 -35.09
CA ASN A 575 -11.67 11.79 -33.65
C ASN A 575 -10.84 12.89 -33.00
N CYS A 576 -11.28 13.38 -31.84
CA CYS A 576 -10.55 14.40 -31.08
C CYS A 576 -10.21 13.84 -29.70
N THR A 577 -8.92 13.74 -29.41
CA THR A 577 -8.43 13.47 -28.05
C THR A 577 -8.06 14.80 -27.41
N ASP A 578 -8.66 15.11 -26.27
CA ASP A 578 -8.51 16.37 -25.57
C ASP A 578 -7.58 16.20 -24.37
N ILE A 579 -6.45 16.89 -24.36
CA ILE A 579 -5.41 16.77 -23.34
C ILE A 579 -5.17 18.13 -22.71
N ALA A 580 -5.44 18.23 -21.41
CA ALA A 580 -5.11 19.40 -20.61
C ALA A 580 -3.62 19.37 -20.24
N VAL A 581 -2.83 20.28 -20.84
CA VAL A 581 -1.41 20.41 -20.52
C VAL A 581 -1.27 20.91 -19.08
N GLN A 582 -0.40 20.28 -18.29
CA GLN A 582 -0.14 20.70 -16.91
C GLN A 582 1.10 21.57 -16.83
N ALA A 583 1.15 22.41 -15.80
CA ALA A 583 2.33 23.18 -15.47
C ALA A 583 3.49 22.24 -15.07
N GLY A 584 4.68 22.49 -15.59
CA GLY A 584 5.89 21.75 -15.23
C GLY A 584 6.17 20.50 -16.07
N TRP A 585 5.44 20.27 -17.17
CA TRP A 585 5.82 19.26 -18.16
C TRP A 585 7.16 19.60 -18.79
N ARG A 586 8.08 18.64 -18.78
CA ARG A 586 9.47 18.83 -19.23
C ARG A 586 9.90 17.82 -20.26
N ASP A 587 9.37 16.61 -20.20
CA ASP A 587 9.85 15.50 -21.02
C ASP A 587 8.72 14.86 -21.82
N LYS A 588 9.09 14.08 -22.83
CA LYS A 588 8.13 13.35 -23.68
C LYS A 588 7.28 12.35 -22.88
N ASP A 589 7.78 11.88 -21.74
CA ASP A 589 7.11 10.91 -20.88
C ASP A 589 5.87 11.51 -20.21
N ASP A 590 5.84 12.84 -20.02
CA ASP A 590 4.64 13.56 -19.56
C ASP A 590 3.51 13.50 -20.60
N LEU A 591 3.86 13.35 -21.87
CA LEU A 591 2.90 13.29 -22.97
C LEU A 591 2.53 11.86 -23.35
N LEU A 592 3.53 10.99 -23.51
CA LEU A 592 3.38 9.62 -24.02
C LEU A 592 3.17 8.58 -22.91
N GLY A 593 3.71 8.83 -21.72
CA GLY A 593 3.80 7.86 -20.64
C GLY A 593 5.24 7.46 -20.34
N HIS A 594 5.40 6.58 -19.34
CA HIS A 594 6.71 6.08 -18.94
C HIS A 594 6.67 4.56 -18.79
N TYR A 595 7.82 3.92 -18.93
CA TYR A 595 7.98 2.50 -18.70
C TYR A 595 8.38 2.23 -17.25
N ASN A 596 7.62 1.40 -16.55
CA ASN A 596 8.02 0.88 -15.25
C ASN A 596 8.79 -0.42 -15.42
N ALA A 597 10.09 -0.39 -15.12
CA ALA A 597 10.98 -1.55 -15.24
C ALA A 597 10.68 -2.66 -14.22
N PHE A 598 10.14 -2.33 -13.04
CA PHE A 598 9.78 -3.32 -12.01
C PHE A 598 8.54 -4.11 -12.43
N GLU A 599 7.51 -3.41 -12.90
CA GLU A 599 6.26 -4.04 -13.35
C GLU A 599 6.32 -4.52 -14.81
N LYS A 600 7.40 -4.21 -15.53
CA LYS A 600 7.59 -4.45 -16.97
C LYS A 600 6.42 -3.97 -17.82
N LYS A 601 5.84 -2.84 -17.44
CA LYS A 601 4.62 -2.28 -18.02
C LYS A 601 4.82 -0.83 -18.41
N TYR A 602 4.31 -0.46 -19.58
CA TYR A 602 4.27 0.93 -20.02
C TYR A 602 2.97 1.60 -19.57
N TYR A 603 3.08 2.74 -18.89
CA TYR A 603 1.96 3.55 -18.46
C TYR A 603 1.51 4.48 -19.58
N GLU A 604 0.71 3.95 -20.50
CA GLU A 604 0.27 4.63 -21.72
C GLU A 604 -0.67 5.81 -21.46
N ARG A 605 -0.26 7.03 -21.80
CA ARG A 605 -1.11 8.22 -21.74
C ARG A 605 -2.02 8.33 -22.96
N GLU A 606 -3.02 9.21 -22.87
CA GLU A 606 -4.04 9.40 -23.91
C GLU A 606 -3.47 9.78 -25.28
N VAL A 607 -2.36 10.54 -25.30
CA VAL A 607 -1.69 10.91 -26.56
C VAL A 607 -1.13 9.68 -27.25
N LEU A 608 -0.41 8.81 -26.52
CA LEU A 608 0.14 7.56 -27.05
C LEU A 608 -0.99 6.67 -27.60
N GLN A 609 -2.06 6.54 -26.83
CA GLN A 609 -3.26 5.79 -27.23
C GLN A 609 -3.89 6.39 -28.50
N ALA A 610 -3.97 7.72 -28.62
CA ALA A 610 -4.52 8.40 -29.80
C ALA A 610 -3.64 8.20 -31.06
N LEU A 611 -2.31 8.31 -30.91
CA LEU A 611 -1.33 8.06 -31.96
C LEU A 611 -1.41 6.62 -32.47
N TYR A 612 -1.55 5.67 -31.55
CA TYR A 612 -1.71 4.26 -31.89
C TYR A 612 -3.06 4.01 -32.59
N ARG A 613 -4.15 4.55 -32.02
CA ARG A 613 -5.50 4.41 -32.56
C ARG A 613 -5.59 4.91 -33.99
N ALA A 614 -4.96 6.04 -34.31
CA ALA A 614 -4.95 6.62 -35.66
C ALA A 614 -4.30 5.72 -36.73
N GLN A 615 -3.49 4.74 -36.33
CA GLN A 615 -2.86 3.75 -37.23
C GLN A 615 -3.74 2.53 -37.49
N LEU A 616 -4.73 2.28 -36.64
CA LEU A 616 -5.62 1.12 -36.77
C LEU A 616 -6.44 1.24 -38.07
N PRO A 617 -6.79 0.11 -38.71
CA PRO A 617 -7.51 0.10 -39.99
C PRO A 617 -8.80 0.93 -40.00
N GLU A 618 -9.49 1.02 -38.87
CA GLU A 618 -10.73 1.80 -38.71
C GLU A 618 -10.50 3.33 -38.78
N TYR A 619 -9.32 3.80 -38.39
CA TYR A 619 -9.02 5.23 -38.23
C TYR A 619 -7.95 5.74 -39.19
N LYS A 620 -7.24 4.84 -39.89
CA LYS A 620 -6.13 5.18 -40.79
C LYS A 620 -6.51 6.17 -41.89
N ASP A 621 -7.73 6.08 -42.41
CA ASP A 621 -8.26 7.01 -43.41
C ASP A 621 -9.27 8.02 -42.83
N ARG A 622 -9.22 8.27 -41.52
CA ARG A 622 -10.00 9.31 -40.83
C ARG A 622 -9.09 10.42 -40.33
N ILE A 623 -9.64 11.61 -40.24
CA ILE A 623 -8.98 12.78 -39.65
C ILE A 623 -8.95 12.60 -38.13
N ASN A 624 -7.76 12.65 -37.53
CA ASN A 624 -7.57 12.57 -36.09
C ASN A 624 -6.94 13.86 -35.57
N ILE A 625 -7.40 14.33 -34.42
CA ILE A 625 -6.94 15.55 -33.78
C ILE A 625 -6.52 15.24 -32.36
N ILE A 626 -5.35 15.74 -32.00
CA ILE A 626 -4.85 15.74 -30.64
C ILE A 626 -4.84 17.21 -30.20
N LEU A 627 -5.78 17.56 -29.33
CA LEU A 627 -5.95 18.90 -28.81
C LEU A 627 -5.14 19.03 -27.52
N LEU A 628 -4.13 19.89 -27.55
CA LEU A 628 -3.32 20.26 -26.38
C LEU A 628 -3.87 21.58 -25.84
N ASP A 629 -4.76 21.49 -24.85
CA ASP A 629 -5.39 22.67 -24.26
C ASP A 629 -4.39 23.38 -23.33
N GLU A 630 -4.31 24.70 -23.43
CA GLU A 630 -3.36 25.56 -22.73
C GLU A 630 -1.90 25.10 -22.92
N MET A 631 -1.54 24.85 -24.17
CA MET A 631 -0.23 24.34 -24.59
C MET A 631 0.93 25.17 -24.06
N ASN A 632 0.73 26.47 -23.83
CA ASN A 632 1.73 27.42 -23.30
C ASN A 632 1.86 27.48 -21.78
N LEU A 633 1.09 26.67 -21.03
CA LEU A 633 1.26 26.52 -19.58
C LEU A 633 2.62 25.87 -19.24
N SER A 634 3.12 25.03 -20.15
CA SER A 634 4.49 24.48 -20.15
C SER A 634 5.19 24.81 -21.47
N ARG A 635 6.49 24.56 -21.56
CA ARG A 635 7.31 24.87 -22.73
C ARG A 635 7.25 23.73 -23.76
N PRO A 636 6.55 23.87 -24.90
CA PRO A 636 6.39 22.75 -25.82
C PRO A 636 7.67 22.30 -26.49
N GLU A 637 8.64 23.20 -26.65
CA GLU A 637 9.97 22.83 -27.13
C GLU A 637 10.70 21.82 -26.25
N GLN A 638 10.22 21.57 -25.02
CA GLN A 638 10.75 20.54 -24.11
C GLN A 638 9.94 19.24 -24.24
N TYR A 639 8.69 19.20 -23.77
CA TYR A 639 7.89 17.97 -23.75
C TYR A 639 7.45 17.49 -25.13
N PHE A 640 7.42 18.36 -26.14
CA PHE A 640 7.02 18.05 -27.52
C PHE A 640 8.23 17.98 -28.48
N ALA A 641 9.46 18.02 -27.97
CA ALA A 641 10.69 18.07 -28.77
C ALA A 641 10.81 16.93 -29.80
N ASP A 642 10.55 15.70 -29.38
CA ASP A 642 10.62 14.50 -30.24
C ASP A 642 9.65 14.60 -31.42
N PHE A 643 8.45 15.14 -31.21
CA PHE A 643 7.47 15.37 -32.27
C PHE A 643 7.88 16.50 -33.19
N LEU A 644 8.37 17.61 -32.63
CA LEU A 644 8.89 18.71 -33.44
C LEU A 644 10.02 18.22 -34.35
N SER A 645 10.88 17.32 -33.88
CA SER A 645 11.96 16.69 -34.66
C SER A 645 11.42 15.71 -35.70
N ALA A 646 10.51 14.81 -35.31
CA ALA A 646 9.90 13.84 -36.21
C ALA A 646 9.15 14.52 -37.37
N MET A 647 8.45 15.63 -37.12
CA MET A 647 7.72 16.38 -38.15
C MET A 647 8.62 17.05 -39.21
N GLU A 648 9.93 17.17 -38.99
CA GLU A 648 10.88 17.64 -40.02
C GLU A 648 11.27 16.54 -41.02
N LYS A 649 11.07 15.28 -40.64
CA LYS A 649 11.37 14.13 -41.47
C LYS A 649 10.23 13.87 -42.46
N GLN A 650 10.55 13.11 -43.50
CA GLN A 650 9.54 12.61 -44.42
C GLN A 650 8.54 11.73 -43.65
N PRO A 651 7.27 11.66 -44.09
CA PRO A 651 6.23 10.94 -43.36
C PRO A 651 6.53 9.46 -43.04
N GLN A 652 7.37 8.82 -43.85
CA GLN A 652 7.79 7.43 -43.64
C GLN A 652 8.75 7.28 -42.45
N ASP A 653 9.53 8.30 -42.15
CA ASP A 653 10.62 8.29 -41.15
C ASP A 653 10.22 9.00 -39.84
N ARG A 654 8.93 9.33 -39.67
CA ARG A 654 8.41 9.97 -38.45
C ARG A 654 8.26 8.92 -37.36
N GLU A 655 9.36 8.62 -36.68
CA GLU A 655 9.47 7.58 -35.67
C GLU A 655 9.80 8.17 -34.30
N ILE A 656 9.12 7.68 -33.25
CA ILE A 656 9.37 8.01 -31.84
C ILE A 656 9.70 6.73 -31.09
N VAL A 657 10.85 6.73 -30.40
CA VAL A 657 11.31 5.60 -29.60
C VAL A 657 10.66 5.68 -28.21
N LEU A 658 9.90 4.65 -27.85
CA LEU A 658 9.23 4.50 -26.55
C LEU A 658 10.06 3.69 -25.55
N LEU A 659 10.80 2.69 -26.03
CA LEU A 659 11.62 1.78 -25.23
C LEU A 659 13.01 1.63 -25.87
N GLU A 660 14.03 1.43 -25.04
CA GLU A 660 15.40 1.19 -25.53
C GLU A 660 15.56 -0.23 -26.10
N ASN A 661 14.94 -1.22 -25.46
CA ASN A 661 15.03 -2.64 -25.81
C ASN A 661 13.75 -3.16 -26.47
N ASP A 662 13.90 -4.10 -27.40
CA ASP A 662 12.78 -4.80 -28.05
C ASP A 662 12.04 -5.71 -27.05
N GLN A 663 10.72 -5.81 -27.20
CA GLN A 663 9.81 -6.57 -26.35
C GLN A 663 9.00 -7.56 -27.18
N LYS A 664 9.08 -8.84 -26.83
CA LYS A 664 8.44 -9.95 -27.55
C LYS A 664 6.90 -9.89 -27.57
N ASN A 665 6.27 -9.32 -26.54
CA ASN A 665 4.82 -9.19 -26.39
C ASN A 665 4.36 -7.75 -26.60
N SER A 666 4.75 -7.16 -27.72
CA SER A 666 4.43 -5.79 -28.09
C SER A 666 3.23 -5.73 -29.07
N PRO A 667 2.44 -4.63 -29.04
CA PRO A 667 1.35 -4.39 -29.97
C PRO A 667 1.79 -4.42 -31.44
N HIS A 668 0.92 -4.89 -32.34
CA HIS A 668 1.30 -5.22 -33.72
C HIS A 668 1.81 -4.04 -34.56
N LEU A 669 1.33 -2.83 -34.27
CA LEU A 669 1.70 -1.61 -35.00
C LEU A 669 2.96 -0.92 -34.44
N LEU A 670 3.57 -1.43 -33.37
CA LEU A 670 4.89 -0.96 -32.92
C LEU A 670 5.98 -1.65 -33.74
N LYS A 671 6.88 -0.85 -34.32
CA LYS A 671 8.05 -1.36 -35.04
C LYS A 671 9.10 -1.81 -34.02
N ASP A 672 9.60 -3.04 -34.21
CA ASP A 672 10.55 -3.72 -33.30
C ASP A 672 10.11 -3.65 -31.82
N GLY A 673 8.78 -3.71 -31.58
CA GLY A 673 8.16 -3.66 -30.27
C GLY A 673 8.42 -2.42 -29.40
N ARG A 674 9.07 -1.40 -29.95
CA ARG A 674 9.61 -0.26 -29.18
C ARG A 674 9.43 1.11 -29.85
N VAL A 675 9.18 1.15 -31.16
CA VAL A 675 9.09 2.39 -31.95
C VAL A 675 7.67 2.61 -32.43
N LEU A 676 7.14 3.80 -32.16
CA LEU A 676 5.85 4.25 -32.66
C LEU A 676 6.05 5.17 -33.86
N LYS A 677 5.35 4.88 -34.96
CA LYS A 677 5.27 5.81 -36.09
C LYS A 677 4.26 6.92 -35.80
N VAL A 678 4.60 8.17 -36.09
CA VAL A 678 3.65 9.30 -36.04
C VAL A 678 2.85 9.33 -37.35
N PRO A 679 1.52 9.09 -37.31
CA PRO A 679 0.69 9.03 -38.50
C PRO A 679 0.48 10.39 -39.16
N GLU A 680 0.27 10.40 -40.48
CA GLU A 680 0.01 11.63 -41.25
C GLU A 680 -1.40 12.20 -41.03
N ASN A 681 -2.34 11.33 -40.70
CA ASN A 681 -3.75 11.66 -40.46
C ASN A 681 -4.00 12.25 -39.06
N ILE A 682 -2.95 12.72 -38.38
CA ILE A 682 -3.02 13.40 -37.09
C ILE A 682 -2.62 14.86 -37.26
N TRP A 683 -3.46 15.75 -36.75
CA TRP A 683 -3.12 17.14 -36.49
C TRP A 683 -3.07 17.40 -34.99
N PHE A 684 -1.97 18.01 -34.54
CA PHE A 684 -1.81 18.52 -33.20
C PHE A 684 -2.31 19.95 -33.16
N VAL A 685 -3.31 20.24 -32.33
CA VAL A 685 -3.86 21.58 -32.19
C VAL A 685 -3.59 22.04 -30.76
N GLY A 686 -2.69 23.00 -30.59
CA GLY A 686 -2.43 23.67 -29.33
C GLY A 686 -3.31 24.91 -29.17
N THR A 687 -3.95 25.08 -28.02
CA THR A 687 -4.57 26.37 -27.67
C THR A 687 -3.61 27.16 -26.79
N ALA A 688 -3.54 28.47 -27.00
CA ALA A 688 -2.73 29.37 -26.20
C ALA A 688 -3.53 30.60 -25.77
N ASN A 689 -3.39 30.98 -24.51
CA ASN A 689 -3.89 32.25 -23.99
C ASN A 689 -2.75 33.27 -23.96
N HIS A 690 -3.05 34.55 -24.12
CA HIS A 690 -2.04 35.63 -24.08
C HIS A 690 -1.85 36.23 -22.66
N ASP A 691 -2.03 35.42 -21.62
CA ASP A 691 -2.05 35.88 -20.22
C ASP A 691 -0.63 35.90 -19.60
N GLU A 692 -0.40 36.78 -18.63
CA GLU A 692 0.90 36.98 -17.96
C GLU A 692 1.49 35.72 -17.31
N THR A 693 0.64 34.73 -17.01
CA THR A 693 1.04 33.47 -16.36
C THR A 693 1.53 32.40 -17.36
N THR A 694 1.65 32.73 -18.65
CA THR A 694 1.97 31.76 -19.70
C THR A 694 3.35 31.99 -20.30
N ASN A 695 3.99 30.90 -20.77
CA ASN A 695 5.30 31.00 -21.42
C ASN A 695 5.14 31.42 -22.89
N GLU A 696 6.00 32.31 -23.38
CA GLU A 696 6.10 32.56 -24.82
C GLU A 696 6.66 31.33 -25.53
N PHE A 697 6.12 31.00 -26.71
CA PHE A 697 6.63 29.88 -27.50
C PHE A 697 7.98 30.22 -28.13
N ALA A 698 8.89 29.25 -28.14
CA ALA A 698 10.16 29.38 -28.86
C ALA A 698 9.96 29.51 -30.38
N ASP A 699 10.91 30.17 -31.05
CA ASP A 699 10.91 30.35 -32.51
C ASP A 699 10.77 29.03 -33.27
N LYS A 700 11.41 27.96 -32.79
CA LYS A 700 11.34 26.62 -33.40
C LYS A 700 9.91 26.07 -33.43
N THR A 701 9.12 26.35 -32.40
CA THR A 701 7.73 25.91 -32.27
C THR A 701 6.84 26.71 -33.22
N TYR A 702 7.03 28.03 -33.26
CA TYR A 702 6.30 28.90 -34.17
C TYR A 702 6.61 28.62 -35.64
N ASP A 703 7.87 28.41 -36.00
CA ASP A 703 8.29 28.21 -37.38
C ASP A 703 7.71 26.91 -37.94
N ARG A 704 7.53 25.89 -37.10
CA ARG A 704 6.98 24.56 -37.46
C ARG A 704 5.45 24.51 -37.46
N SER A 705 4.76 25.43 -36.79
CA SER A 705 3.31 25.42 -36.65
C SER A 705 2.58 26.33 -37.63
N HIS A 706 1.30 26.08 -37.88
CA HIS A 706 0.37 27.10 -38.37
C HIS A 706 -0.18 27.87 -37.18
N VAL A 707 0.02 29.18 -37.14
CA VAL A 707 -0.46 30.04 -36.05
C VAL A 707 -1.66 30.81 -36.53
N MET A 708 -2.68 30.90 -35.71
CA MET A 708 -3.89 31.63 -36.03
C MET A 708 -4.44 32.32 -34.79
N GLU A 709 -4.65 33.64 -34.89
CA GLU A 709 -5.29 34.43 -33.83
C GLU A 709 -6.81 34.46 -34.05
N LEU A 710 -7.56 33.89 -33.11
CA LEU A 710 -9.02 33.86 -33.15
C LEU A 710 -9.59 35.05 -32.39
N VAL A 711 -10.31 35.90 -33.12
CA VAL A 711 -11.05 37.04 -32.57
C VAL A 711 -12.49 36.62 -32.29
N ARG A 712 -13.09 37.17 -31.24
CA ARG A 712 -14.50 36.95 -30.93
C ARG A 712 -15.37 37.47 -32.08
N ASN A 713 -16.22 36.60 -32.62
CA ASN A 713 -17.19 36.93 -33.65
C ASN A 713 -18.61 36.86 -33.06
N GLU A 714 -19.42 37.89 -33.32
CA GLU A 714 -20.82 37.94 -32.87
C GLU A 714 -21.82 37.77 -34.03
N ASP A 715 -21.33 37.81 -35.27
CA ASP A 715 -22.14 37.67 -36.47
C ASP A 715 -22.73 36.27 -36.59
N ARG A 716 -24.05 36.20 -36.73
CA ARG A 716 -24.78 34.95 -36.94
C ARG A 716 -25.13 34.78 -38.41
N PHE A 717 -25.05 33.55 -38.90
CA PHE A 717 -25.47 33.18 -40.25
C PHE A 717 -26.40 31.97 -40.21
N ASN A 718 -27.18 31.78 -41.27
CA ASN A 718 -28.04 30.62 -41.41
C ASN A 718 -27.21 29.39 -41.86
N ALA A 719 -27.42 28.25 -41.22
CA ALA A 719 -26.68 27.01 -41.42
C ALA A 719 -27.57 25.83 -41.87
N ASP A 720 -28.77 26.12 -42.40
CA ASP A 720 -29.76 25.12 -42.86
C ASP A 720 -29.25 24.13 -43.93
N ALA A 721 -28.14 24.46 -44.63
CA ALA A 721 -27.55 23.64 -45.70
C ALA A 721 -26.52 22.60 -45.20
N TYR A 722 -26.39 22.41 -43.89
CA TYR A 722 -25.46 21.43 -43.32
C TYR A 722 -25.99 20.00 -43.44
N GLU A 723 -25.15 19.09 -43.95
CA GLU A 723 -25.43 17.65 -43.98
C GLU A 723 -24.83 16.95 -42.74
N PRO A 724 -25.65 16.48 -41.79
CA PRO A 724 -25.15 15.83 -40.57
C PRO A 724 -24.65 14.40 -40.83
N ASN A 725 -23.71 13.94 -40.00
CA ASN A 725 -23.17 12.57 -39.96
C ASN A 725 -22.37 12.11 -41.19
N VAL A 726 -21.75 13.04 -41.91
CA VAL A 726 -20.79 12.72 -42.97
C VAL A 726 -19.44 12.32 -42.36
N LEU A 727 -18.86 11.22 -42.84
CA LEU A 727 -17.51 10.77 -42.49
C LEU A 727 -16.60 11.06 -43.69
N TYR A 728 -15.66 11.99 -43.58
CA TYR A 728 -14.76 12.29 -44.69
C TYR A 728 -13.50 11.43 -44.65
N SER A 729 -13.06 11.00 -45.84
CA SER A 729 -11.76 10.34 -46.04
C SER A 729 -10.61 11.33 -45.90
N PHE A 730 -9.59 10.96 -45.12
CA PHE A 730 -8.35 11.72 -45.00
C PHE A 730 -7.58 11.78 -46.32
N ASN A 731 -7.47 10.65 -47.04
CA ASN A 731 -6.76 10.59 -48.32
C ASN A 731 -7.42 11.54 -49.34
N SER A 732 -8.75 11.59 -49.38
CA SER A 732 -9.48 12.53 -50.25
C SER A 732 -9.19 14.00 -49.90
N LEU A 733 -8.98 14.33 -48.62
CA LEU A 733 -8.63 15.69 -48.18
C LEU A 733 -7.23 16.08 -48.66
N VAL A 734 -6.27 15.17 -48.51
CA VAL A 734 -4.89 15.39 -48.96
C VAL A 734 -4.83 15.53 -50.48
N GLU A 735 -5.55 14.68 -51.23
CA GLU A 735 -5.67 14.81 -52.68
C GLU A 735 -6.28 16.17 -53.10
N ALA A 736 -7.29 16.65 -52.37
CA ALA A 736 -7.88 17.96 -52.61
C ALA A 736 -6.88 19.10 -52.36
N PHE A 737 -6.02 18.98 -51.33
CA PHE A 737 -4.93 19.94 -51.11
C PHE A 737 -3.87 19.89 -52.20
N ASP A 738 -3.45 18.70 -52.61
CA ASP A 738 -2.39 18.53 -53.62
C ASP A 738 -2.86 19.00 -55.00
N THR A 739 -4.11 18.75 -55.36
CA THR A 739 -4.72 19.27 -56.60
C THR A 739 -4.80 20.80 -56.60
N ALA A 740 -5.13 21.43 -55.47
CA ALA A 740 -5.10 22.88 -55.31
C ALA A 740 -3.70 23.46 -55.49
N CYS A 741 -2.69 22.80 -54.92
CA CYS A 741 -1.28 23.18 -55.03
C CYS A 741 -0.80 23.09 -56.49
N LEU A 742 -1.12 22.00 -57.19
CA LEU A 742 -0.73 21.80 -58.59
C LEU A 742 -1.36 22.82 -59.52
N LYS A 743 -2.66 23.13 -59.33
CA LYS A 743 -3.40 24.08 -60.16
C LYS A 743 -2.84 25.51 -60.10
N ASN A 744 -2.42 25.97 -58.91
CA ASN A 744 -2.00 27.35 -58.68
C ASN A 744 -0.47 27.53 -58.58
N LYS A 745 0.31 26.45 -58.75
CA LYS A 745 1.77 26.43 -58.58
C LYS A 745 2.49 27.57 -59.32
N GLY A 746 2.19 27.76 -60.60
CA GLY A 746 2.89 28.76 -61.43
C GLY A 746 2.68 30.20 -60.96
N GLY A 747 1.49 30.54 -60.47
CA GLY A 747 1.21 31.88 -59.93
C GLY A 747 1.89 32.11 -58.57
N ILE A 748 1.95 31.07 -57.74
CA ILE A 748 2.59 31.15 -56.42
C ILE A 748 4.12 31.23 -56.55
N ASP A 749 4.73 30.44 -57.45
CA ASP A 749 6.18 30.49 -57.69
C ASP A 749 6.60 31.89 -58.20
N GLN A 750 5.78 32.54 -59.02
CA GLN A 750 6.01 33.92 -59.46
C GLN A 750 5.88 34.92 -58.32
N LEU A 751 4.85 34.78 -57.48
CA LEU A 751 4.63 35.63 -56.32
C LEU A 751 5.80 35.51 -55.32
N LEU A 752 6.25 34.29 -55.03
CA LEU A 752 7.34 34.04 -54.09
C LEU A 752 8.66 34.61 -54.60
N LYS A 753 8.98 34.47 -55.89
CA LYS A 753 10.14 35.13 -56.50
C LYS A 753 10.05 36.64 -56.40
N GLY A 754 8.89 37.21 -56.76
CA GLY A 754 8.67 38.65 -56.66
C GLY A 754 8.75 39.18 -55.24
N LEU A 755 8.37 38.37 -54.23
CA LEU A 755 8.53 38.70 -52.83
C LEU A 755 10.01 38.64 -52.40
N ILE A 756 10.76 37.61 -52.81
CA ILE A 756 12.20 37.49 -52.50
C ILE A 756 13.00 38.66 -53.07
N GLU A 757 12.67 39.11 -54.27
CA GLU A 757 13.31 40.25 -54.93
C GLU A 757 12.77 41.61 -54.44
N SER A 758 11.90 41.62 -53.43
CA SER A 758 11.15 42.80 -53.03
C SER A 758 11.89 43.70 -52.03
N GLU A 759 11.57 45.00 -52.03
CA GLU A 759 12.11 46.00 -51.11
C GLU A 759 11.88 45.66 -49.63
N LEU A 760 10.78 44.96 -49.32
CA LEU A 760 10.47 44.48 -47.97
C LEU A 760 11.52 43.50 -47.46
N LEU A 761 11.91 42.53 -48.28
CA LEU A 761 12.88 41.53 -47.83
C LEU A 761 14.29 42.11 -47.72
N MET A 762 14.67 43.01 -48.63
CA MET A 762 15.93 43.75 -48.52
C MET A 762 15.98 44.59 -47.24
N THR A 763 14.91 45.33 -46.93
CA THR A 763 14.85 46.14 -45.70
C THR A 763 14.84 45.30 -44.42
N LEU A 764 14.19 44.13 -44.44
CA LEU A 764 14.21 43.18 -43.32
C LEU A 764 15.59 42.53 -43.13
N GLU A 765 16.30 42.22 -44.22
CA GLU A 765 17.67 41.67 -44.16
C GLU A 765 18.64 42.75 -43.65
N ASP A 766 18.62 43.95 -44.22
CA ASP A 766 19.53 45.04 -43.87
C ASP A 766 19.36 45.57 -42.44
N ARG A 767 18.12 45.62 -41.92
CA ARG A 767 17.83 46.21 -40.61
C ARG A 767 17.66 45.20 -39.48
N LEU A 768 17.25 43.96 -39.76
CA LEU A 768 16.86 42.99 -38.74
C LEU A 768 17.58 41.64 -38.84
N ASP A 769 18.50 41.47 -39.80
CA ASP A 769 19.18 40.22 -40.15
C ASP A 769 18.18 39.05 -40.34
N LEU A 770 17.02 39.34 -40.94
CA LEU A 770 15.94 38.39 -41.15
C LEU A 770 15.90 37.84 -42.57
N ASN A 771 16.26 36.56 -42.72
CA ASN A 771 16.26 35.90 -44.03
C ASN A 771 14.97 35.12 -44.28
N TRP A 772 14.49 35.16 -45.53
CA TRP A 772 13.39 34.31 -46.00
C TRP A 772 13.86 32.85 -46.12
N GLY A 773 13.47 32.02 -45.16
CA GLY A 773 13.91 30.62 -45.12
C GLY A 773 13.11 29.68 -46.04
N ASN A 774 13.75 28.62 -46.53
CA ASN A 774 13.14 27.54 -47.36
C ASN A 774 11.88 26.90 -46.74
N ARG A 775 11.71 26.99 -45.42
CA ARG A 775 10.51 26.51 -44.74
C ARG A 775 9.31 27.40 -45.05
N LEU A 776 9.47 28.73 -44.96
CA LEU A 776 8.39 29.67 -45.23
C LEU A 776 7.89 29.53 -46.66
N GLU A 777 8.82 29.35 -47.62
CA GLU A 777 8.49 29.08 -49.02
C GLU A 777 7.70 27.78 -49.20
N ARG A 778 8.14 26.68 -48.56
CA ARG A 778 7.39 25.40 -48.56
C ARG A 778 6.01 25.51 -47.92
N HIS A 779 5.89 26.31 -46.87
CA HIS A 779 4.61 26.53 -46.21
C HIS A 779 3.69 27.39 -47.08
N ALA A 780 4.21 28.45 -47.70
CA ALA A 780 3.44 29.33 -48.60
C ALA A 780 2.94 28.58 -49.84
N SER A 781 3.77 27.71 -50.44
CA SER A 781 3.40 26.91 -51.61
C SER A 781 2.31 25.88 -51.34
N ARG A 782 2.05 25.51 -50.08
CA ARG A 782 0.92 24.65 -49.69
C ARG A 782 -0.28 25.44 -49.15
N PHE A 783 -0.02 26.49 -48.38
CA PHE A 783 -1.05 27.26 -47.68
C PHE A 783 -1.90 28.12 -48.62
N ILE A 784 -1.27 29.03 -49.37
CA ILE A 784 -1.93 30.00 -50.25
C ILE A 784 -2.86 29.33 -51.29
N PRO A 785 -2.44 28.26 -52.01
CA PRO A 785 -3.32 27.63 -53.00
C PRO A 785 -4.59 27.03 -52.38
N VAL A 786 -4.48 26.46 -51.18
CA VAL A 786 -5.64 25.87 -50.49
C VAL A 786 -6.59 26.95 -49.99
N VAL A 787 -6.07 28.09 -49.51
CA VAL A 787 -6.91 29.25 -49.15
C VAL A 787 -7.67 29.78 -50.38
N MET A 788 -7.02 29.85 -51.54
CA MET A 788 -7.66 30.29 -52.79
C MET A 788 -8.79 29.33 -53.22
N GLU A 789 -8.54 28.02 -53.25
CA GLU A 789 -9.56 27.04 -53.64
C GLU A 789 -10.68 26.88 -52.59
N ALA A 790 -10.41 27.23 -51.32
CA ALA A 790 -11.42 27.33 -50.27
C ALA A 790 -12.30 28.59 -50.40
N GLY A 791 -12.04 29.46 -51.36
CA GLY A 791 -12.82 30.66 -51.65
C GLY A 791 -12.22 31.98 -51.12
N GLY A 792 -10.99 31.96 -50.63
CA GLY A 792 -10.23 33.15 -50.23
C GLY A 792 -9.46 33.77 -51.39
N THR A 793 -8.74 34.86 -51.11
CA THR A 793 -7.85 35.48 -52.11
C THR A 793 -6.39 35.14 -51.85
N MET A 794 -5.55 35.34 -52.87
CA MET A 794 -4.10 35.15 -52.75
C MET A 794 -3.49 36.13 -51.74
N GLU A 795 -3.97 37.37 -51.74
CA GLU A 795 -3.57 38.44 -50.82
C GLU A 795 -3.87 38.07 -49.37
N GLU A 796 -5.07 37.53 -49.12
CA GLU A 796 -5.50 37.09 -47.78
C GLU A 796 -4.56 36.01 -47.22
N GLY A 797 -4.18 35.04 -48.06
CA GLY A 797 -3.25 33.98 -47.68
C GLY A 797 -1.83 34.49 -47.42
N LEU A 798 -1.31 35.37 -48.29
CA LEU A 798 0.02 35.95 -48.14
C LEU A 798 0.10 36.83 -46.88
N ASP A 799 -0.84 37.74 -46.70
CA ASP A 799 -0.88 38.65 -45.54
C ASP A 799 -0.94 37.87 -44.23
N HIS A 800 -1.77 36.83 -44.14
CA HIS A 800 -1.81 35.99 -42.94
C HIS A 800 -0.47 35.30 -42.64
N LEU A 801 0.21 34.78 -43.67
CA LEU A 801 1.53 34.15 -43.49
C LEU A 801 2.57 35.17 -43.02
N LEU A 802 2.62 36.35 -43.63
CA LEU A 802 3.55 37.40 -43.22
C LEU A 802 3.27 37.85 -41.78
N ALA A 803 2.00 38.14 -41.46
CA ALA A 803 1.56 38.55 -40.14
C ALA A 803 1.98 37.55 -39.04
N THR A 804 1.74 36.26 -39.28
CA THR A 804 1.94 35.22 -38.27
C THR A 804 3.37 34.68 -38.18
N LYS A 805 4.15 34.75 -39.27
CA LYS A 805 5.51 34.20 -39.31
C LYS A 805 6.61 35.24 -39.20
N LEU A 806 6.45 36.39 -39.84
CA LEU A 806 7.48 37.44 -39.88
C LEU A 806 7.13 38.56 -38.90
N PHE A 807 5.93 39.13 -39.00
CA PHE A 807 5.50 40.27 -38.18
C PHE A 807 5.08 39.92 -36.76
N ARG A 808 5.41 38.71 -36.28
CA ARG A 808 5.16 38.27 -34.91
C ARG A 808 6.11 38.93 -33.90
N ARG A 809 5.69 38.91 -32.63
CA ARG A 809 6.49 39.37 -31.49
C ARG A 809 7.80 38.57 -31.39
N GLY A 810 8.91 39.27 -31.16
CA GLY A 810 10.28 38.72 -31.10
C GLY A 810 11.01 38.64 -32.45
N LYS A 811 10.30 38.72 -33.58
CA LYS A 811 10.88 38.68 -34.94
C LYS A 811 10.98 40.07 -35.55
N VAL A 812 9.88 40.63 -36.04
CA VAL A 812 9.86 42.01 -36.56
C VAL A 812 9.21 42.95 -35.57
N THR A 813 8.17 42.49 -34.86
CA THR A 813 7.54 43.29 -33.82
C THR A 813 8.06 42.92 -32.46
N GLY A 814 8.03 43.85 -31.53
CA GLY A 814 8.25 43.66 -30.12
C GLY A 814 9.68 43.34 -29.69
N ARG A 815 10.65 43.52 -30.58
CA ARG A 815 12.07 43.52 -30.21
C ARG A 815 12.48 44.85 -29.56
N PHE A 816 13.54 44.82 -28.75
CA PHE A 816 14.02 46.01 -28.02
C PHE A 816 15.01 46.87 -28.82
N ASP A 817 15.55 46.34 -29.92
CA ASP A 817 16.55 46.93 -30.81
C ASP A 817 15.95 47.74 -31.96
N ILE A 818 14.61 47.82 -32.06
CA ILE A 818 13.89 48.47 -33.16
C ILE A 818 13.33 49.82 -32.74
N ASN A 819 13.53 50.85 -33.57
CA ASN A 819 12.92 52.16 -33.38
C ASN A 819 11.64 52.33 -34.21
N ILE A 820 10.82 53.34 -33.87
CA ILE A 820 9.60 53.68 -34.62
C ILE A 820 9.92 54.00 -36.10
N SER A 821 11.05 54.65 -36.38
CA SER A 821 11.51 54.94 -37.75
C SER A 821 11.83 53.70 -38.57
N ASP A 822 12.25 52.61 -37.93
CA ASP A 822 12.49 51.34 -38.59
C ASP A 822 11.16 50.65 -38.92
N LEU A 823 10.20 50.71 -38.01
CA LEU A 823 8.83 50.24 -38.26
C LEU A 823 8.13 51.05 -39.37
N ASP A 824 8.36 52.36 -39.46
CA ASP A 824 7.88 53.20 -40.57
C ASP A 824 8.47 52.77 -41.91
N ALA A 825 9.79 52.56 -41.97
CA ALA A 825 10.46 52.10 -43.19
C ALA A 825 9.98 50.72 -43.65
N ILE A 826 9.75 49.80 -42.69
CA ILE A 826 9.22 48.46 -42.98
C ILE A 826 7.77 48.54 -43.45
N GLU A 827 6.95 49.43 -42.87
CA GLU A 827 5.57 49.68 -43.31
C GLU A 827 5.53 50.22 -44.76
N ASP A 828 6.38 51.19 -45.08
CA ASP A 828 6.50 51.75 -46.42
C ASP A 828 6.95 50.69 -47.44
N ALA A 829 7.95 49.87 -47.08
CA ALA A 829 8.42 48.76 -47.90
C ALA A 829 7.32 47.69 -48.09
N LEU A 830 6.52 47.39 -47.07
CA LEU A 830 5.39 46.46 -47.20
C LEU A 830 4.36 46.99 -48.21
N LEU A 831 4.04 48.29 -48.17
CA LEU A 831 3.09 48.90 -49.10
C LEU A 831 3.66 49.02 -50.53
N SER A 832 4.96 49.29 -50.68
CA SER A 832 5.64 49.36 -51.99
C SER A 832 5.66 47.99 -52.67
N THR A 833 5.93 46.93 -51.90
CA THR A 833 5.97 45.56 -52.39
C THR A 833 4.58 45.04 -52.78
N TRP A 834 3.53 45.38 -52.01
CA TRP A 834 2.15 45.07 -52.38
C TRP A 834 1.74 45.68 -53.73
N LYS A 835 2.16 46.93 -53.99
CA LYS A 835 1.94 47.60 -55.28
C LYS A 835 2.74 46.95 -56.41
N THR A 836 4.00 46.60 -56.15
CA THR A 836 4.90 45.98 -57.13
C THR A 836 4.39 44.60 -57.56
N LEU A 837 3.85 43.82 -56.62
CA LEU A 837 3.23 42.53 -56.87
C LEU A 837 1.82 42.61 -57.50
N LYS A 838 1.30 43.84 -57.73
CA LYS A 838 -0.03 44.10 -58.31
C LYS A 838 -1.18 43.42 -57.55
N LEU A 839 -1.05 43.34 -56.24
CA LEU A 839 -2.07 42.78 -55.36
C LEU A 839 -3.21 43.80 -55.16
N THR A 840 -4.46 43.32 -55.15
CA THR A 840 -5.65 44.19 -55.18
C THR A 840 -6.13 44.64 -53.80
N GLY A 841 -5.77 43.89 -52.75
CA GLY A 841 -6.08 44.20 -51.35
C GLY A 841 -4.96 44.90 -50.60
N VAL A 842 -5.23 45.34 -49.36
CA VAL A 842 -4.24 45.93 -48.43
C VAL A 842 -3.83 44.86 -47.41
N PRO A 843 -2.56 44.78 -46.98
CA PRO A 843 -2.10 43.82 -45.97
C PRO A 843 -2.53 44.22 -44.55
N GLU A 844 -3.83 44.10 -44.26
CA GLU A 844 -4.43 44.52 -42.99
C GLU A 844 -3.78 43.84 -41.78
N GLY A 845 -3.54 42.52 -41.84
CA GLY A 845 -3.00 41.77 -40.70
C GLY A 845 -1.57 42.17 -40.36
N SER A 846 -0.72 42.31 -41.37
CA SER A 846 0.67 42.72 -41.18
C SER A 846 0.78 44.17 -40.69
N LEU A 847 -0.05 45.08 -41.21
CA LEU A 847 -0.13 46.48 -40.76
C LEU A 847 -0.66 46.59 -39.33
N ASP A 848 -1.64 45.77 -38.95
CA ASP A 848 -2.16 45.71 -37.59
C ASP A 848 -1.07 45.28 -36.59
N CYS A 849 -0.20 44.34 -36.96
CA CYS A 849 0.95 43.95 -36.13
C CYS A 849 1.92 45.13 -35.91
N ILE A 850 2.29 45.84 -36.97
CA ILE A 850 3.19 47.00 -36.90
C ILE A 850 2.58 48.12 -36.06
N THR A 851 1.31 48.48 -36.31
CA THR A 851 0.64 49.55 -35.56
C THR A 851 0.41 49.20 -34.09
N LYS A 852 0.12 47.94 -33.75
CA LYS A 852 0.07 47.49 -32.35
C LYS A 852 1.43 47.67 -31.66
N ASP A 853 2.54 47.43 -32.36
CA ASP A 853 3.88 47.56 -31.81
C ASP A 853 4.32 49.02 -31.68
N LYS A 854 4.01 49.88 -32.66
CA LYS A 854 4.18 51.33 -32.54
C LYS A 854 3.45 51.88 -31.30
N LYS A 855 2.19 51.50 -31.10
CA LYS A 855 1.42 51.86 -29.90
C LYS A 855 2.01 51.33 -28.60
N ARG A 856 2.66 50.15 -28.62
CA ARG A 856 3.38 49.61 -27.46
C ARG A 856 4.60 50.49 -27.14
N MET A 857 5.39 50.84 -28.15
CA MET A 857 6.57 51.68 -27.98
C MET A 857 6.21 53.08 -27.48
N GLU A 858 5.16 53.70 -28.04
CA GLU A 858 4.66 55.02 -27.61
C GLU A 858 4.15 55.05 -26.15
N ARG A 859 3.67 53.92 -25.62
CA ARG A 859 3.17 53.82 -24.23
C ARG A 859 4.25 53.49 -23.21
N ASN A 860 5.40 53.00 -23.65
CA ASN A 860 6.55 52.67 -22.81
C ASN A 860 7.53 53.85 -22.64
N PHE A 861 7.23 55.01 -23.24
CA PHE A 861 7.96 56.27 -23.11
C PHE A 861 7.26 57.25 -22.17
#